data_AF-A0ABD1CEY0-F1
#
_entry.id   AF-A0ABD1CEY0-F1
#
_cell.length_a   1.000
_cell.length_b   1.000
_cell.length_c   1.000
_cell.angle_alpha   90.00
_cell.angle_beta   90.00
_cell.angle_gamma   90.00
#
_symmetry.space_group_name_H-M   'P 1'
#
loop_
_entity.id
_entity.type
_entity.pdbx_description
1 polymer ?
#
loop_
_entity_poly.entity_id
_entity_poly.type
_entity_poly.pdbx_seq_one_letter_code
_entity_poly.pdbx_strand_id
1 'polypeptide(L)'
;MDEKIIIIGAGAAGIASAARLYKKGFRNLEILEATNRIGGRIQTVPFGANVVDLGGHWCHGEKGNVVYQLAGPLGLLESSIVSDDNVILRSNGELVPQDIADRMMAVSEKIMESKEIERYTGTLGQYFTERFMKAMELPKNRDIDEELVQKFLAYFHNEQRGFIAIDSWYDLTAAGSAADEECEGDQELSWKGKGYRSVLDLLLLRESLQLHDFTLKGFQNLEILEATNRIGGRINTIRFGANVVDLGGQWCHGERGNVVYQLAGPLRLLEPSFTFEKVVLIRSNGEQVPQNISDRMMKVGEQIMKSKAIVRFKGTLGEYFVERFLNEMNVPENYDIDEKLVQKFLVYFHNDLREIFAIDSWYELTAAGSAAFKECEGYQELGWKGKGYKSVLELLMRRHPAQNDVPIPVEKFTKFNKFVTNISWYNGPDRPLVVTCADGTQHEAAHVIVTSSIGVLKENLRTMFTPQLPMAKQKAIKGIYLGTVNKIIMEFGKPFWKSLGNVFGLMWEHEDLEQLRHSKFAWTEGVSMFLKVDRQPNLLVAWMIGPEGRQAEQLPDKEIVDGMMFLLKKFFKNKVVERPIRMIRSKWSSDKNFRGSYSSRSLTTEALKTGHDKMAVPVKNSDGKPVLMFAGEATSEEYFGTVHGAIASGWREADRIVEYYEE
;
A
#
# COMPACT_ATOMS: atom_id res chain seq x y z
N MET A 1 -41.33 -14.21 11.81
CA MET A 1 -40.70 -15.50 12.18
C MET A 1 -39.26 -15.18 12.49
N ASP A 2 -38.85 -15.48 13.72
CA ASP A 2 -37.59 -15.03 14.33
C ASP A 2 -36.52 -16.13 14.32
N GLU A 3 -36.84 -17.30 13.78
CA GLU A 3 -35.92 -18.43 13.62
C GLU A 3 -34.73 -18.03 12.75
N LYS A 4 -33.52 -18.21 13.29
CA LYS A 4 -32.26 -17.94 12.58
C LYS A 4 -32.04 -19.01 11.51
N ILE A 5 -31.96 -18.60 10.26
CA ILE A 5 -31.62 -19.49 9.13
C ILE A 5 -30.26 -19.08 8.57
N ILE A 6 -29.33 -20.03 8.57
CA ILE A 6 -27.98 -19.85 8.03
C ILE A 6 -27.90 -20.54 6.67
N ILE A 7 -27.42 -19.82 5.67
CA ILE A 7 -27.15 -20.30 4.31
C ILE A 7 -25.64 -20.27 4.11
N ILE A 8 -25.04 -21.36 3.65
CA ILE A 8 -23.60 -21.43 3.38
C ILE A 8 -23.38 -21.29 1.87
N GLY A 9 -22.62 -20.29 1.48
CA GLY A 9 -22.34 -19.87 0.11
C GLY A 9 -23.29 -18.79 -0.40
N ALA A 10 -22.73 -17.64 -0.79
CA ALA A 10 -23.44 -16.53 -1.44
C ALA A 10 -23.37 -16.60 -2.97
N GLY A 11 -23.37 -17.81 -3.54
CA GLY A 11 -23.60 -18.03 -4.96
C GLY A 11 -25.06 -17.80 -5.38
N ALA A 12 -25.37 -18.00 -6.67
CA ALA A 12 -26.74 -17.85 -7.19
C ALA A 12 -27.79 -18.62 -6.37
N ALA A 13 -27.48 -19.86 -5.96
CA ALA A 13 -28.38 -20.69 -5.17
C ALA A 13 -28.62 -20.13 -3.75
N GLY A 14 -27.57 -19.65 -3.08
CA GLY A 14 -27.69 -19.10 -1.72
C GLY A 14 -28.44 -17.77 -1.71
N ILE A 15 -28.16 -16.90 -2.67
CA ILE A 15 -28.89 -15.63 -2.85
C ILE A 15 -30.36 -15.90 -3.19
N ALA A 16 -30.66 -16.81 -4.11
CA ALA A 16 -32.05 -17.15 -4.47
C ALA A 16 -32.81 -17.76 -3.28
N SER A 17 -32.13 -18.56 -2.45
CA SER A 17 -32.71 -19.13 -1.23
C SER A 17 -33.03 -18.04 -0.20
N ALA A 18 -32.09 -17.13 0.06
CA ALA A 18 -32.28 -16.00 0.97
C ALA A 18 -33.42 -15.09 0.51
N ALA A 19 -33.45 -14.77 -0.79
CA ALA A 19 -34.49 -13.94 -1.40
C ALA A 19 -35.87 -14.57 -1.25
N ARG A 20 -36.00 -15.87 -1.55
CA ARG A 20 -37.27 -16.60 -1.43
C ARG A 20 -37.74 -16.67 0.03
N LEU A 21 -36.85 -16.93 0.98
CA LEU A 21 -37.14 -16.94 2.42
C LEU A 21 -37.59 -15.56 2.91
N TYR A 22 -36.88 -14.52 2.48
CA TYR A 22 -37.23 -13.14 2.82
C TYR A 22 -38.63 -12.78 2.32
N LYS A 23 -38.97 -13.13 1.07
CA LYS A 23 -40.31 -12.93 0.52
C LYS A 23 -41.41 -13.66 1.29
N LYS A 24 -41.07 -14.78 1.93
CA LYS A 24 -41.99 -15.57 2.77
C LYS A 24 -42.10 -15.07 4.22
N GLY A 25 -41.45 -13.97 4.56
CA GLY A 25 -41.58 -13.31 5.87
C GLY A 25 -40.51 -13.70 6.89
N PHE A 26 -39.50 -14.47 6.50
CA PHE A 26 -38.32 -14.70 7.34
C PHE A 26 -37.44 -13.44 7.31
N ARG A 27 -36.96 -13.03 8.48
CA ARG A 27 -36.13 -11.81 8.63
C ARG A 27 -34.78 -12.09 9.29
N ASN A 28 -34.67 -13.17 10.06
CA ASN A 28 -33.44 -13.60 10.71
C ASN A 28 -32.62 -14.53 9.78
N LEU A 29 -32.07 -13.97 8.71
CA LEU A 29 -31.29 -14.70 7.70
C LEU A 29 -29.81 -14.31 7.78
N GLU A 30 -28.93 -15.31 7.73
CA GLU A 30 -27.47 -15.13 7.63
C GLU A 30 -26.93 -15.94 6.46
N ILE A 31 -26.04 -15.34 5.65
CA ILE A 31 -25.33 -16.03 4.58
C ILE A 31 -23.84 -15.99 4.89
N LEU A 32 -23.19 -17.16 4.97
CA LEU A 32 -21.76 -17.29 5.18
C LEU A 32 -21.09 -17.54 3.83
N GLU A 33 -20.22 -16.62 3.39
CA GLU A 33 -19.49 -16.71 2.14
C GLU A 33 -17.98 -16.76 2.43
N ALA A 34 -17.27 -17.68 1.79
CA ALA A 34 -15.85 -17.88 2.03
C ALA A 34 -14.97 -16.78 1.40
N THR A 35 -15.51 -16.08 0.40
CA THR A 35 -14.80 -15.00 -0.32
C THR A 35 -15.28 -13.60 0.09
N ASN A 36 -14.56 -12.56 -0.34
CA ASN A 36 -14.93 -11.16 -0.10
C ASN A 36 -15.97 -10.63 -1.11
N ARG A 37 -16.60 -11.50 -1.91
CA ARG A 37 -17.62 -11.13 -2.90
C ARG A 37 -18.76 -12.14 -2.93
N ILE A 38 -19.94 -11.67 -3.27
CA ILE A 38 -21.08 -12.55 -3.57
C ILE A 38 -21.07 -12.96 -5.05
N GLY A 39 -21.89 -13.94 -5.42
CA GLY A 39 -22.14 -14.37 -6.79
C GLY A 39 -21.57 -15.74 -7.17
N GLY A 40 -20.67 -16.32 -6.37
CA GLY A 40 -20.06 -17.62 -6.70
C GLY A 40 -19.34 -17.56 -8.05
N ARG A 41 -19.69 -18.42 -9.01
CA ARG A 41 -19.14 -18.38 -10.38
C ARG A 41 -19.57 -17.14 -11.19
N ILE A 42 -20.56 -16.37 -10.74
CA ILE A 42 -20.97 -15.13 -11.44
C ILE A 42 -19.99 -14.03 -11.02
N GLN A 43 -19.10 -13.63 -11.94
CA GLN A 43 -18.09 -12.60 -11.72
C GLN A 43 -17.90 -11.74 -12.97
N THR A 44 -18.75 -10.73 -13.11
CA THR A 44 -18.59 -9.66 -14.10
C THR A 44 -17.59 -8.63 -13.59
N VAL A 45 -16.54 -8.36 -14.37
CA VAL A 45 -15.52 -7.35 -14.07
C VAL A 45 -15.46 -6.27 -15.15
N PRO A 46 -15.15 -5.01 -14.82
CA PRO A 46 -14.87 -3.99 -15.82
C PRO A 46 -13.64 -4.36 -16.67
N PHE A 47 -13.74 -4.21 -17.98
CA PHE A 47 -12.64 -4.43 -18.92
C PHE A 47 -12.73 -3.47 -20.11
N GLY A 48 -11.81 -2.50 -20.17
CA GLY A 48 -11.87 -1.43 -21.15
C GLY A 48 -13.13 -0.58 -20.99
N ALA A 49 -13.85 -0.36 -22.10
CA ALA A 49 -15.12 0.37 -22.11
C ALA A 49 -16.35 -0.51 -21.79
N ASN A 50 -16.14 -1.81 -21.55
CA ASN A 50 -17.19 -2.81 -21.35
C ASN A 50 -16.93 -3.63 -20.07
N VAL A 51 -17.65 -4.73 -19.92
CA VAL A 51 -17.43 -5.74 -18.90
C VAL A 51 -17.08 -7.08 -19.52
N VAL A 52 -16.39 -7.92 -18.75
CA VAL A 52 -16.10 -9.32 -19.09
C VAL A 52 -16.54 -10.20 -17.93
N ASP A 53 -17.11 -11.36 -18.23
CA ASP A 53 -17.44 -12.36 -17.24
C ASP A 53 -16.28 -13.34 -17.06
N LEU A 54 -15.74 -13.41 -15.84
CA LEU A 54 -14.66 -14.35 -15.47
C LEU A 54 -15.19 -15.75 -15.09
N GLY A 55 -16.49 -15.97 -15.22
CA GLY A 55 -17.13 -17.25 -14.93
C GLY A 55 -18.32 -17.48 -15.87
N GLY A 56 -19.54 -17.60 -15.34
CA GLY A 56 -20.74 -17.82 -16.18
C GLY A 56 -20.87 -16.75 -17.27
N HIS A 57 -21.07 -17.17 -18.52
CA HIS A 57 -20.97 -16.29 -19.70
C HIS A 57 -22.27 -16.24 -20.52
N TRP A 58 -22.84 -17.39 -20.89
CA TRP A 58 -24.05 -17.48 -21.73
C TRP A 58 -25.29 -17.88 -20.94
N CYS A 59 -26.44 -17.37 -21.38
CA CYS A 59 -27.75 -17.89 -20.98
C CYS A 59 -28.24 -18.89 -22.04
N HIS A 60 -28.32 -20.17 -21.67
CA HIS A 60 -28.68 -21.26 -22.59
C HIS A 60 -30.19 -21.47 -22.68
N GLY A 61 -30.80 -21.12 -23.82
CA GLY A 61 -32.20 -21.35 -24.12
C GLY A 61 -33.16 -20.27 -23.59
N GLU A 62 -34.30 -20.15 -24.26
CA GLU A 62 -35.35 -19.17 -23.97
C GLU A 62 -36.54 -19.78 -23.22
N LYS A 63 -36.73 -21.11 -23.31
CA LYS A 63 -37.79 -21.84 -22.62
C LYS A 63 -37.20 -22.77 -21.57
N GLY A 64 -37.87 -22.87 -20.43
CA GLY A 64 -37.39 -23.70 -19.30
C GLY A 64 -36.23 -23.09 -18.50
N ASN A 65 -35.54 -22.07 -19.03
CA ASN A 65 -34.43 -21.42 -18.34
C ASN A 65 -34.88 -20.28 -17.40
N VAL A 66 -34.60 -20.42 -16.09
CA VAL A 66 -34.96 -19.42 -15.06
C VAL A 66 -34.22 -18.09 -15.25
N VAL A 67 -32.98 -18.11 -15.75
CA VAL A 67 -32.20 -16.91 -16.04
C VAL A 67 -32.85 -16.10 -17.16
N TYR A 68 -33.27 -16.77 -18.25
CA TYR A 68 -34.01 -16.10 -19.33
C TYR A 68 -35.34 -15.53 -18.83
N GLN A 69 -36.10 -16.29 -18.03
CA GLN A 69 -37.35 -15.81 -17.44
C GLN A 69 -37.18 -14.53 -16.59
N LEU A 70 -36.00 -14.34 -15.99
CA LEU A 70 -35.66 -13.13 -15.23
C LEU A 70 -35.22 -11.97 -16.13
N ALA A 71 -34.32 -12.24 -17.08
CA ALA A 71 -33.60 -11.21 -17.83
C ALA A 71 -34.20 -10.88 -19.21
N GLY A 72 -34.77 -11.89 -19.90
CA GLY A 72 -35.32 -11.78 -21.25
C GLY A 72 -36.43 -10.72 -21.37
N PRO A 73 -37.47 -10.74 -20.52
CA PRO A 73 -38.54 -9.73 -20.55
C PRO A 73 -38.07 -8.29 -20.30
N LEU A 74 -36.88 -8.12 -19.74
CA LEU A 74 -36.27 -6.80 -19.49
C LEU A 74 -35.36 -6.34 -20.64
N GLY A 75 -35.27 -7.13 -21.71
CA GLY A 75 -34.47 -6.84 -22.89
C GLY A 75 -32.96 -6.87 -22.63
N LEU A 76 -32.50 -7.59 -21.60
CA LEU A 76 -31.08 -7.65 -21.22
C LEU A 76 -30.25 -8.66 -22.02
N LEU A 77 -30.91 -9.51 -22.82
CA LEU A 77 -30.28 -10.59 -23.58
C LEU A 77 -30.37 -10.35 -25.11
N GLU A 78 -29.38 -10.82 -25.85
CA GLU A 78 -29.33 -10.92 -27.32
C GLU A 78 -28.49 -12.11 -27.78
N SER A 79 -28.74 -12.63 -28.98
CA SER A 79 -27.93 -13.68 -29.59
C SER A 79 -26.45 -13.27 -29.69
N SER A 80 -25.56 -14.17 -29.30
CA SER A 80 -24.12 -13.98 -29.41
C SER A 80 -23.69 -13.89 -30.88
N ILE A 81 -22.67 -13.07 -31.16
CA ILE A 81 -22.05 -12.97 -32.50
C ILE A 81 -21.05 -14.10 -32.78
N VAL A 82 -20.84 -15.01 -31.82
CA VAL A 82 -19.77 -16.03 -31.86
C VAL A 82 -20.16 -17.26 -32.70
N SER A 83 -21.45 -17.49 -32.96
CA SER A 83 -21.93 -18.73 -33.59
C SER A 83 -21.68 -18.83 -35.10
N ASP A 84 -21.53 -17.71 -35.81
CA ASP A 84 -21.81 -17.71 -37.26
C ASP A 84 -20.59 -17.90 -38.18
N ASP A 85 -19.35 -17.82 -37.68
CA ASP A 85 -18.12 -17.82 -38.51
C ASP A 85 -16.91 -18.54 -37.86
N ASN A 86 -17.10 -19.75 -37.33
CA ASN A 86 -16.00 -20.51 -36.72
C ASN A 86 -14.98 -21.02 -37.76
N VAL A 87 -13.70 -20.73 -37.55
CA VAL A 87 -12.58 -21.22 -38.39
C VAL A 87 -11.62 -22.09 -37.60
N ILE A 88 -11.12 -23.15 -38.23
CA ILE A 88 -10.11 -24.04 -37.64
C ILE A 88 -8.73 -23.68 -38.21
N LEU A 89 -7.79 -23.38 -37.33
CA LEU A 89 -6.41 -23.01 -37.67
C LEU A 89 -5.43 -24.12 -37.28
N ARG A 90 -4.44 -24.32 -38.14
CA ARG A 90 -3.26 -25.14 -37.85
C ARG A 90 -2.24 -24.33 -37.06
N SER A 91 -1.34 -25.00 -36.35
CA SER A 91 -0.28 -24.35 -35.56
C SER A 91 0.75 -23.58 -36.40
N ASN A 92 0.80 -23.81 -37.71
CA ASN A 92 1.59 -23.03 -38.67
C ASN A 92 0.88 -21.75 -39.17
N GLY A 93 -0.35 -21.49 -38.71
CA GLY A 93 -1.15 -20.33 -39.09
C GLY A 93 -2.02 -20.54 -40.34
N GLU A 94 -2.00 -21.71 -40.96
CA GLU A 94 -2.85 -22.01 -42.11
C GLU A 94 -4.27 -22.39 -41.68
N LEU A 95 -5.27 -21.90 -42.43
CA LEU A 95 -6.66 -22.30 -42.26
C LEU A 95 -6.89 -23.72 -42.78
N VAL A 96 -7.66 -24.51 -42.06
CA VAL A 96 -8.26 -25.73 -42.61
C VAL A 96 -9.35 -25.30 -43.59
N PRO A 97 -9.41 -25.87 -44.82
CA PRO A 97 -10.48 -25.56 -45.77
C PRO A 97 -11.86 -25.71 -45.12
N GLN A 98 -12.73 -24.72 -45.30
CA GLN A 98 -14.01 -24.64 -44.59
C GLN A 98 -14.87 -25.89 -44.84
N ASP A 99 -14.92 -26.39 -46.07
CA ASP A 99 -15.68 -27.61 -46.43
C ASP A 99 -15.17 -28.87 -45.70
N ILE A 100 -13.87 -28.92 -45.37
CA ILE A 100 -13.27 -30.01 -44.59
C ILE A 100 -13.60 -29.84 -43.10
N ALA A 101 -13.47 -28.61 -42.58
CA ALA A 101 -13.81 -28.29 -41.19
C ALA A 101 -15.29 -28.59 -40.90
N ASP A 102 -16.19 -28.11 -41.75
CA ASP A 102 -17.64 -28.32 -41.65
C ASP A 102 -17.99 -29.82 -41.69
N ARG A 103 -17.34 -30.60 -42.56
CA ARG A 103 -17.54 -32.06 -42.63
C ARG A 103 -17.12 -32.77 -41.34
N MET A 104 -15.98 -32.40 -40.76
CA MET A 104 -15.52 -32.99 -39.50
C MET A 104 -16.44 -32.59 -38.35
N MET A 105 -16.81 -31.31 -38.23
CA MET A 105 -17.74 -30.81 -37.21
C MET A 105 -19.12 -31.47 -37.31
N ALA A 106 -19.71 -31.55 -38.51
CA ALA A 106 -21.01 -32.19 -38.71
C ALA A 106 -21.01 -33.69 -38.36
N VAL A 107 -19.88 -34.38 -38.58
CA VAL A 107 -19.72 -35.77 -38.10
C VAL A 107 -19.65 -35.80 -36.58
N SER A 108 -18.90 -34.90 -35.95
CA SER A 108 -18.79 -34.80 -34.49
C SER A 108 -20.14 -34.55 -33.83
N GLU A 109 -20.88 -33.54 -34.29
CA GLU A 109 -22.23 -33.19 -33.81
C GLU A 109 -23.15 -34.41 -33.90
N LYS A 110 -23.22 -35.05 -35.06
CA LYS A 110 -24.04 -36.25 -35.26
C LYS A 110 -23.68 -37.40 -34.31
N ILE A 111 -22.40 -37.55 -33.96
CA ILE A 111 -21.96 -38.57 -33.00
C ILE A 111 -22.43 -38.18 -31.59
N MET A 112 -22.24 -36.93 -31.19
CA MET A 112 -22.61 -36.43 -29.87
C MET A 112 -24.12 -36.41 -29.63
N GLU A 113 -24.92 -36.09 -30.64
CA GLU A 113 -26.40 -36.06 -30.60
C GLU A 113 -27.05 -37.45 -30.71
N SER A 114 -26.26 -38.50 -30.96
CA SER A 114 -26.79 -39.84 -31.17
C SER A 114 -27.35 -40.42 -29.88
N LYS A 115 -28.64 -40.81 -29.86
CA LYS A 115 -29.26 -41.54 -28.75
C LYS A 115 -28.57 -42.86 -28.39
N GLU A 116 -27.69 -43.38 -29.25
CA GLU A 116 -26.89 -44.55 -28.91
C GLU A 116 -25.88 -44.27 -27.78
N ILE A 117 -25.50 -43.02 -27.57
CA ILE A 117 -24.54 -42.60 -26.55
C ILE A 117 -25.03 -42.94 -25.14
N GLU A 118 -26.34 -42.84 -24.89
CA GLU A 118 -27.03 -43.22 -23.64
C GLU A 118 -26.86 -44.70 -23.28
N ARG A 119 -26.64 -45.57 -24.28
CA ARG A 119 -26.56 -47.03 -24.11
C ARG A 119 -25.13 -47.55 -24.10
N TYR A 120 -24.14 -46.70 -24.37
CA TYR A 120 -22.75 -47.12 -24.41
C TYR A 120 -22.16 -47.16 -22.99
N THR A 121 -21.52 -48.29 -22.66
CA THR A 121 -21.01 -48.56 -21.31
C THR A 121 -19.57 -48.11 -21.09
N GLY A 122 -18.86 -47.73 -22.16
CA GLY A 122 -17.50 -47.20 -22.09
C GLY A 122 -17.46 -45.68 -21.89
N THR A 123 -16.27 -45.13 -22.06
CA THR A 123 -16.03 -43.69 -21.85
C THR A 123 -16.47 -42.88 -23.07
N LEU A 124 -16.74 -41.60 -22.89
CA LEU A 124 -17.10 -40.69 -23.99
C LEU A 124 -15.99 -40.68 -25.06
N GLY A 125 -14.74 -40.63 -24.64
CA GLY A 125 -13.60 -40.65 -25.56
C GLY A 125 -13.51 -41.93 -26.38
N GLN A 126 -13.81 -43.10 -25.81
CA GLN A 126 -13.86 -44.36 -26.55
C GLN A 126 -15.01 -44.33 -27.56
N TYR A 127 -16.21 -43.94 -27.11
CA TYR A 127 -17.40 -43.85 -27.95
C TYR A 127 -17.18 -42.97 -29.17
N PHE A 128 -16.65 -41.77 -28.94
CA PHE A 128 -16.42 -40.77 -29.97
C PHE A 128 -15.30 -41.20 -30.93
N THR A 129 -14.13 -41.56 -30.40
CA THR A 129 -12.95 -41.88 -31.23
C THR A 129 -13.23 -43.04 -32.18
N GLU A 130 -13.87 -44.12 -31.70
CA GLU A 130 -14.19 -45.27 -32.53
C GLU A 130 -15.15 -44.92 -33.68
N ARG A 131 -16.14 -44.08 -33.43
CA ARG A 131 -17.15 -43.68 -34.42
C ARG A 131 -16.62 -42.64 -35.38
N PHE A 132 -15.85 -41.68 -34.88
CA PHE A 132 -15.25 -40.63 -35.69
C PHE A 132 -14.25 -41.22 -36.69
N MET A 133 -13.35 -42.10 -36.23
CA MET A 133 -12.39 -42.77 -37.12
C MET A 133 -13.11 -43.58 -38.21
N LYS A 134 -14.13 -44.36 -37.85
CA LYS A 134 -14.96 -45.09 -38.84
C LYS A 134 -15.65 -44.16 -39.84
N ALA A 135 -16.11 -42.99 -39.39
CA ALA A 135 -16.73 -42.01 -40.26
C ALA A 135 -15.74 -41.36 -41.24
N MET A 136 -14.46 -41.23 -40.87
CA MET A 136 -13.41 -40.69 -41.74
C MET A 136 -12.99 -41.66 -42.85
N GLU A 137 -13.23 -42.97 -42.69
CA GLU A 137 -12.96 -43.99 -43.73
C GLU A 137 -13.95 -43.98 -44.91
N LEU A 138 -15.10 -43.31 -44.73
CA LEU A 138 -16.17 -43.24 -45.74
C LEU A 138 -15.70 -42.49 -47.00
N PRO A 139 -16.11 -42.89 -48.22
CA PRO A 139 -15.62 -42.32 -49.47
C PRO A 139 -15.69 -40.78 -49.56
N LYS A 140 -16.69 -40.17 -48.94
CA LYS A 140 -16.91 -38.71 -48.90
C LYS A 140 -15.93 -37.92 -48.03
N ASN A 141 -15.12 -38.60 -47.21
CA ASN A 141 -14.17 -38.00 -46.27
C ASN A 141 -12.71 -38.44 -46.55
N ARG A 142 -12.48 -39.27 -47.58
CA ARG A 142 -11.14 -39.82 -47.89
C ARG A 142 -10.15 -38.79 -48.43
N ASP A 143 -10.64 -37.62 -48.82
CA ASP A 143 -9.84 -36.46 -49.19
C ASP A 143 -9.28 -35.72 -47.97
N ILE A 144 -9.73 -36.06 -46.76
CA ILE A 144 -9.20 -35.51 -45.51
C ILE A 144 -7.97 -36.33 -45.08
N ASP A 145 -6.83 -35.65 -44.99
CA ASP A 145 -5.56 -36.25 -44.61
C ASP A 145 -5.59 -36.85 -43.19
N GLU A 146 -4.97 -38.03 -43.01
CA GLU A 146 -4.97 -38.78 -41.74
C GLU A 146 -4.33 -38.01 -40.59
N GLU A 147 -3.28 -37.22 -40.87
CA GLU A 147 -2.63 -36.39 -39.86
C GLU A 147 -3.60 -35.28 -39.38
N LEU A 148 -4.38 -34.71 -40.30
CA LEU A 148 -5.43 -33.74 -39.95
C LEU A 148 -6.52 -34.38 -39.09
N VAL A 149 -6.95 -35.61 -39.39
CA VAL A 149 -7.95 -36.36 -38.59
C VAL A 149 -7.46 -36.54 -37.15
N GLN A 150 -6.21 -36.97 -36.95
CA GLN A 150 -5.63 -37.15 -35.61
C GLN A 150 -5.51 -35.82 -34.85
N LYS A 151 -5.10 -34.74 -35.53
CA LYS A 151 -5.03 -33.40 -34.94
C LYS A 151 -6.42 -32.87 -34.56
N PHE A 152 -7.43 -33.16 -35.37
CA PHE A 152 -8.81 -32.80 -35.09
C PHE A 152 -9.35 -33.53 -33.85
N LEU A 153 -9.04 -34.82 -33.67
CA LEU A 153 -9.41 -35.54 -32.45
C LEU A 153 -8.84 -34.88 -31.18
N ALA A 154 -7.58 -34.44 -31.22
CA ALA A 154 -6.97 -33.73 -30.11
C ALA A 154 -7.62 -32.34 -29.88
N TYR A 155 -7.95 -31.62 -30.95
CA TYR A 155 -8.70 -30.37 -30.89
C TYR A 155 -10.07 -30.56 -30.24
N PHE A 156 -10.86 -31.51 -30.76
CA PHE A 156 -12.22 -31.76 -30.30
C PHE A 156 -12.23 -32.29 -28.87
N HIS A 157 -11.27 -33.14 -28.48
CA HIS A 157 -11.10 -33.53 -27.08
C HIS A 157 -10.88 -32.30 -26.18
N ASN A 158 -10.04 -31.35 -26.57
CA ASN A 158 -9.81 -30.13 -25.80
C ASN A 158 -11.04 -29.20 -25.75
N GLU A 159 -11.80 -29.12 -26.83
CA GLU A 159 -13.05 -28.36 -26.89
C GLU A 159 -14.09 -28.95 -25.93
N GLN A 160 -14.29 -30.27 -25.95
CA GLN A 160 -15.16 -30.98 -25.01
C GLN A 160 -14.73 -30.85 -23.54
N ARG A 161 -13.41 -30.86 -23.26
CA ARG A 161 -12.88 -30.57 -21.92
C ARG A 161 -13.27 -29.18 -21.43
N GLY A 162 -13.29 -28.20 -22.34
CA GLY A 162 -13.72 -26.84 -22.05
C GLY A 162 -15.23 -26.72 -21.81
N PHE A 163 -16.03 -27.42 -22.63
CA PHE A 163 -17.48 -27.37 -22.55
C PHE A 163 -18.05 -28.10 -21.32
N ILE A 164 -17.59 -29.33 -21.06
CA ILE A 164 -18.13 -30.21 -20.00
C ILE A 164 -17.34 -30.11 -18.68
N ALA A 165 -16.21 -29.39 -18.68
CA ALA A 165 -15.32 -29.21 -17.52
C ALA A 165 -14.76 -30.54 -16.95
N ILE A 166 -14.13 -31.33 -17.82
CA ILE A 166 -13.50 -32.63 -17.49
C ILE A 166 -12.00 -32.61 -17.81
N ASP A 167 -11.21 -33.39 -17.06
CA ASP A 167 -9.76 -33.51 -17.32
C ASP A 167 -9.47 -34.31 -18.59
N SER A 168 -10.29 -35.32 -18.87
CA SER A 168 -10.27 -36.10 -20.09
C SER A 168 -11.66 -36.63 -20.40
N TRP A 169 -12.04 -36.68 -21.68
CA TRP A 169 -13.26 -37.38 -22.11
C TRP A 169 -13.20 -38.91 -21.87
N TYR A 170 -12.04 -39.45 -21.50
CA TYR A 170 -11.90 -40.84 -21.07
C TYR A 170 -12.28 -41.01 -19.58
N ASP A 171 -12.49 -39.93 -18.83
CA ASP A 171 -12.92 -39.96 -17.43
C ASP A 171 -14.44 -39.82 -17.28
N LEU A 172 -15.14 -39.48 -18.35
CA LEU A 172 -16.59 -39.33 -18.41
C LEU A 172 -17.23 -40.55 -19.10
N THR A 173 -18.33 -41.07 -18.54
CA THR A 173 -19.10 -42.11 -19.22
C THR A 173 -19.87 -41.50 -20.39
N ALA A 174 -19.95 -42.20 -21.52
CA ALA A 174 -20.72 -41.72 -22.67
C ALA A 174 -22.19 -41.48 -22.29
N ALA A 175 -22.80 -42.41 -21.56
CA ALA A 175 -24.16 -42.25 -21.06
C ALA A 175 -24.32 -41.06 -20.11
N GLY A 176 -23.30 -40.73 -19.30
CA GLY A 176 -23.32 -39.58 -18.40
C GLY A 176 -23.29 -38.24 -19.13
N SER A 177 -22.62 -38.17 -20.29
CA SER A 177 -22.63 -36.97 -21.14
C SER A 177 -23.98 -36.71 -21.82
N ALA A 178 -24.82 -37.74 -21.93
CA ALA A 178 -26.13 -37.68 -22.60
C ALA A 178 -27.27 -37.23 -21.67
N ALA A 179 -26.99 -37.11 -20.37
CA ALA A 179 -28.03 -36.88 -19.36
C ALA A 179 -28.47 -35.42 -19.24
N ASP A 180 -27.84 -34.50 -19.97
CA ASP A 180 -28.18 -33.08 -19.96
C ASP A 180 -29.34 -32.80 -20.92
N GLU A 181 -30.37 -32.10 -20.43
CA GLU A 181 -31.52 -31.68 -21.25
C GLU A 181 -31.37 -30.20 -21.57
N GLU A 182 -31.07 -29.87 -22.83
CA GLU A 182 -30.95 -28.48 -23.27
C GLU A 182 -32.31 -27.75 -23.24
N CYS A 183 -32.26 -26.50 -22.79
CA CYS A 183 -33.43 -25.62 -22.79
C CYS A 183 -33.77 -25.20 -24.23
N GLU A 184 -35.02 -25.25 -24.68
CA GLU A 184 -35.34 -24.85 -26.07
C GLU A 184 -35.03 -23.36 -26.34
N GLY A 185 -34.56 -23.07 -27.55
CA GLY A 185 -34.30 -21.71 -28.04
C GLY A 185 -32.83 -21.47 -28.34
N ASP A 186 -32.44 -20.20 -28.38
CA ASP A 186 -31.05 -19.78 -28.59
C ASP A 186 -30.17 -20.20 -27.41
N GLN A 187 -29.15 -21.02 -27.66
CA GLN A 187 -28.22 -21.52 -26.63
C GLN A 187 -27.12 -20.52 -26.27
N GLU A 188 -26.94 -19.43 -27.02
CA GLU A 188 -25.81 -18.53 -26.86
C GLU A 188 -26.25 -17.09 -26.59
N LEU A 189 -27.22 -16.90 -25.70
CA LEU A 189 -27.66 -15.55 -25.36
C LEU A 189 -26.62 -14.83 -24.50
N SER A 190 -26.22 -13.65 -24.95
CA SER A 190 -25.26 -12.73 -24.33
C SER A 190 -25.94 -11.54 -23.65
N TRP A 191 -25.20 -10.82 -22.80
CA TRP A 191 -25.74 -9.84 -21.84
C TRP A 191 -25.73 -8.37 -22.29
N LYS A 192 -25.70 -8.06 -23.60
CA LYS A 192 -25.70 -6.65 -24.10
C LYS A 192 -24.68 -5.72 -23.42
N GLY A 193 -23.50 -6.24 -23.10
CA GLY A 193 -22.45 -5.50 -22.38
C GLY A 193 -22.75 -5.16 -20.92
N LYS A 194 -23.76 -5.78 -20.30
CA LYS A 194 -24.06 -5.66 -18.86
C LYS A 194 -23.42 -6.77 -18.01
N GLY A 195 -23.10 -7.89 -18.65
CA GLY A 195 -22.52 -9.07 -18.03
C GLY A 195 -23.49 -9.86 -17.15
N TYR A 196 -23.06 -11.07 -16.80
CA TYR A 196 -23.87 -12.08 -16.10
C TYR A 196 -24.30 -11.65 -14.68
N ARG A 197 -23.60 -10.68 -14.07
CA ARG A 197 -23.97 -10.08 -12.78
C ARG A 197 -25.40 -9.51 -12.78
N SER A 198 -25.93 -9.14 -13.93
CA SER A 198 -27.32 -8.69 -14.09
C SER A 198 -28.32 -9.65 -13.43
N VAL A 199 -28.07 -10.96 -13.43
CA VAL A 199 -28.92 -11.95 -12.75
C VAL A 199 -28.96 -11.74 -11.24
N LEU A 200 -27.82 -11.47 -10.62
CA LEU A 200 -27.73 -11.22 -9.18
C LEU A 200 -28.49 -9.94 -8.82
N ASP A 201 -28.31 -8.90 -9.62
CA ASP A 201 -28.99 -7.62 -9.41
C ASP A 201 -30.51 -7.81 -9.51
N LEU A 202 -31.00 -8.61 -10.47
CA LEU A 202 -32.43 -8.93 -10.58
C LEU A 202 -32.97 -9.73 -9.39
N LEU A 203 -32.22 -10.74 -8.92
CA LEU A 203 -32.62 -11.53 -7.75
C LEU A 203 -32.74 -10.64 -6.49
N LEU A 204 -31.85 -9.67 -6.34
CA LEU A 204 -31.87 -8.74 -5.21
C LEU A 204 -32.98 -7.68 -5.35
N LEU A 205 -33.12 -7.07 -6.54
CA LEU A 205 -34.08 -5.99 -6.79
C LEU A 205 -35.54 -6.44 -6.79
N ARG A 206 -35.87 -7.61 -7.39
CA ARG A 206 -37.27 -8.06 -7.55
C ARG A 206 -37.88 -8.56 -6.24
N GLU A 207 -37.05 -8.89 -5.25
CA GLU A 207 -37.50 -9.49 -3.99
C GLU A 207 -37.40 -8.54 -2.79
N SER A 208 -37.26 -7.22 -3.03
CA SER A 208 -37.12 -6.18 -2.00
C SER A 208 -35.99 -6.46 -0.99
N LEU A 209 -34.98 -7.21 -1.41
CA LEU A 209 -33.69 -7.22 -0.73
C LEU A 209 -32.98 -5.97 -1.24
N GLN A 210 -33.05 -4.87 -0.49
CA GLN A 210 -32.22 -3.73 -0.84
C GLN A 210 -30.77 -4.21 -0.87
N LEU A 211 -30.03 -3.95 -1.95
CA LEU A 211 -28.61 -4.30 -2.07
C LEU A 211 -27.78 -3.75 -0.90
N HIS A 212 -28.29 -2.76 -0.17
CA HIS A 212 -27.73 -2.27 1.09
C HIS A 212 -27.73 -3.33 2.21
N ASP A 213 -28.61 -4.33 2.17
CA ASP A 213 -28.65 -5.39 3.19
C ASP A 213 -27.59 -6.48 2.97
N PHE A 214 -26.96 -6.55 1.78
CA PHE A 214 -25.94 -7.56 1.42
C PHE A 214 -24.62 -6.98 0.91
N THR A 215 -24.48 -5.65 0.78
CA THR A 215 -23.17 -5.00 0.59
C THR A 215 -22.39 -5.03 1.90
N LEU A 216 -21.24 -5.72 1.89
CA LEU A 216 -20.13 -5.62 2.87
C LEU A 216 -20.60 -5.12 4.25
N LYS A 217 -21.21 -6.00 5.05
CA LYS A 217 -21.69 -5.71 6.42
C LYS A 217 -20.60 -5.24 7.41
N GLY A 218 -19.38 -4.92 6.95
CA GLY A 218 -18.31 -4.36 7.77
C GLY A 218 -18.12 -2.83 7.69
N PHE A 219 -18.69 -2.12 6.70
CA PHE A 219 -18.28 -0.72 6.41
C PHE A 219 -19.40 0.33 6.25
N GLN A 220 -20.63 0.08 6.73
CA GLN A 220 -21.70 1.09 6.58
C GLN A 220 -21.58 2.28 7.54
N ASN A 221 -20.82 2.16 8.63
CA ASN A 221 -20.71 3.18 9.69
C ASN A 221 -19.25 3.62 9.93
N LEU A 222 -18.48 3.85 8.88
CA LEU A 222 -17.11 4.39 8.97
C LEU A 222 -17.06 5.83 8.45
N GLU A 223 -16.50 6.74 9.25
CA GLU A 223 -16.15 8.08 8.81
C GLU A 223 -14.67 8.36 9.13
N ILE A 224 -13.97 8.96 8.17
CA ILE A 224 -12.60 9.45 8.31
C ILE A 224 -12.66 10.98 8.26
N LEU A 225 -12.17 11.65 9.30
CA LEU A 225 -12.09 13.10 9.36
C LEU A 225 -10.66 13.53 9.03
N GLU A 226 -10.45 14.06 7.83
CA GLU A 226 -9.15 14.50 7.33
C GLU A 226 -9.05 16.03 7.45
N ALA A 227 -8.09 16.51 8.23
CA ALA A 227 -7.93 17.94 8.51
C ALA A 227 -7.49 18.74 7.27
N THR A 228 -6.83 18.08 6.32
CA THR A 228 -6.40 18.67 5.06
C THR A 228 -7.41 18.42 3.93
N ASN A 229 -7.11 18.91 2.74
CA ASN A 229 -7.88 18.65 1.52
C ASN A 229 -7.35 17.46 0.71
N ARG A 230 -6.48 16.61 1.31
CA ARG A 230 -5.87 15.47 0.64
C ARG A 230 -5.69 14.27 1.58
N ILE A 231 -5.70 13.07 1.02
CA ILE A 231 -5.29 11.86 1.75
C ILE A 231 -3.76 11.78 1.78
N GLY A 232 -3.22 11.13 2.81
CA GLY A 232 -1.84 10.63 2.82
C GLY A 232 -0.99 11.10 3.99
N GLY A 233 -1.47 12.04 4.81
CA GLY A 233 -0.70 12.55 5.95
C GLY A 233 0.70 13.03 5.53
N ARG A 234 1.76 12.49 6.13
CA ARG A 234 3.15 12.82 5.74
C ARG A 234 3.64 12.12 4.48
N ILE A 235 2.90 11.16 3.92
CA ILE A 235 3.17 10.67 2.57
C ILE A 235 2.66 11.74 1.60
N ASN A 236 3.62 12.45 0.99
CA ASN A 236 3.34 13.59 0.12
C ASN A 236 4.24 13.54 -1.12
N THR A 237 3.83 12.74 -2.08
CA THR A 237 4.46 12.64 -3.39
C THR A 237 3.84 13.65 -4.34
N ILE A 238 4.67 14.47 -4.98
CA ILE A 238 4.21 15.53 -5.89
C ILE A 238 4.94 15.49 -7.23
N ARG A 239 4.34 16.09 -8.26
CA ARG A 239 5.05 16.43 -9.50
C ARG A 239 5.88 17.69 -9.29
N PHE A 240 7.13 17.65 -9.73
CA PHE A 240 8.07 18.77 -9.65
C PHE A 240 8.89 18.86 -10.94
N GLY A 241 8.51 19.79 -11.83
CA GLY A 241 9.03 19.79 -13.20
C GLY A 241 8.63 18.51 -13.94
N ALA A 242 9.58 17.84 -14.58
CA ALA A 242 9.37 16.54 -15.22
C ALA A 242 9.41 15.35 -14.22
N ASN A 243 9.68 15.63 -12.95
CA ASN A 243 10.07 14.64 -11.97
C ASN A 243 8.94 14.35 -10.96
N VAL A 244 9.09 13.26 -10.22
CA VAL A 244 8.25 12.92 -9.06
C VAL A 244 9.13 12.92 -7.82
N VAL A 245 8.70 13.62 -6.77
CA VAL A 245 9.49 13.79 -5.55
C VAL A 245 8.64 13.60 -4.29
N ASP A 246 9.27 13.10 -3.24
CA ASP A 246 8.64 12.87 -1.94
C ASP A 246 9.06 13.93 -0.92
N LEU A 247 8.10 14.75 -0.49
CA LEU A 247 8.30 15.78 0.53
C LEU A 247 8.27 15.24 1.97
N GLY A 248 7.87 13.98 2.15
CA GLY A 248 7.89 13.28 3.44
C GLY A 248 8.59 11.93 3.35
N GLY A 249 7.91 10.82 3.67
CA GLY A 249 8.50 9.48 3.59
C GLY A 249 9.07 9.17 2.19
N GLN A 250 10.27 8.60 2.12
CA GLN A 250 11.01 8.39 0.85
C GLN A 250 11.53 6.97 0.65
N TRP A 251 11.99 6.29 1.71
CA TRP A 251 12.53 4.93 1.61
C TRP A 251 11.74 3.89 2.40
N CYS A 252 11.71 2.68 1.88
CA CYS A 252 11.25 1.50 2.60
C CYS A 252 12.46 0.84 3.26
N HIS A 253 12.43 0.72 4.60
CA HIS A 253 13.55 0.21 5.39
C HIS A 253 13.37 -1.27 5.74
N GLY A 254 14.12 -2.15 5.09
CA GLY A 254 14.10 -3.59 5.32
C GLY A 254 13.12 -4.35 4.43
N GLU A 255 13.45 -5.61 4.20
CA GLU A 255 12.72 -6.58 3.36
C GLU A 255 11.94 -7.60 4.20
N ARG A 256 12.29 -7.76 5.49
CA ARG A 256 11.60 -8.67 6.42
C ARG A 256 11.17 -7.92 7.67
N GLY A 257 9.96 -8.23 8.15
CA GLY A 257 9.32 -7.52 9.27
C GLY A 257 8.75 -6.15 8.91
N ASN A 258 8.80 -5.74 7.63
CA ASN A 258 8.28 -4.46 7.15
C ASN A 258 7.02 -4.67 6.29
N VAL A 259 5.88 -4.16 6.76
CA VAL A 259 4.58 -4.30 6.07
C VAL A 259 4.51 -3.55 4.74
N VAL A 260 5.29 -2.48 4.56
CA VAL A 260 5.40 -1.77 3.28
C VAL A 260 6.10 -2.67 2.25
N TYR A 261 7.17 -3.35 2.65
CA TYR A 261 7.83 -4.31 1.77
C TYR A 261 6.94 -5.52 1.47
N GLN A 262 6.20 -6.04 2.46
CA GLN A 262 5.26 -7.14 2.23
C GLN A 262 4.21 -6.80 1.15
N LEU A 263 3.74 -5.55 1.11
CA LEU A 263 2.79 -5.09 0.09
C LEU A 263 3.46 -4.83 -1.27
N ALA A 264 4.65 -4.22 -1.29
CA ALA A 264 5.26 -3.68 -2.50
C ALA A 264 6.30 -4.61 -3.16
N GLY A 265 6.99 -5.41 -2.35
CA GLY A 265 8.08 -6.31 -2.73
C GLY A 265 7.67 -7.40 -3.72
N PRO A 266 6.59 -8.19 -3.43
CA PRO A 266 6.10 -9.22 -4.37
C PRO A 266 5.71 -8.67 -5.74
N LEU A 267 5.25 -7.41 -5.78
CA LEU A 267 4.88 -6.68 -7.00
C LEU A 267 6.08 -6.00 -7.68
N ARG A 268 7.30 -6.19 -7.14
CA ARG A 268 8.56 -5.63 -7.64
C ARG A 268 8.51 -4.10 -7.79
N LEU A 269 7.83 -3.41 -6.87
CA LEU A 269 7.71 -1.94 -6.90
C LEU A 269 8.88 -1.23 -6.22
N LEU A 270 9.69 -1.97 -5.48
CA LEU A 270 10.87 -1.48 -4.75
C LEU A 270 12.17 -1.92 -5.44
N GLU A 271 13.24 -1.16 -5.24
CA GLU A 271 14.61 -1.49 -5.62
C GLU A 271 15.63 -0.87 -4.65
N PRO A 272 16.83 -1.43 -4.50
CA PRO A 272 17.93 -0.77 -3.80
C PRO A 272 18.17 0.65 -4.32
N SER A 273 18.16 1.64 -3.43
CA SER A 273 18.49 3.01 -3.75
C SER A 273 19.99 3.12 -3.99
N PHE A 274 20.39 3.66 -5.14
CA PHE A 274 21.81 3.96 -5.40
C PHE A 274 22.29 5.18 -4.60
N THR A 275 21.36 5.91 -3.95
CA THR A 275 21.67 7.15 -3.25
C THR A 275 22.79 6.96 -2.22
N PHE A 276 22.82 5.85 -1.48
CA PHE A 276 23.78 5.63 -0.39
C PHE A 276 25.03 4.84 -0.77
N GLU A 277 25.19 4.43 -2.04
CA GLU A 277 26.34 3.64 -2.49
C GLU A 277 27.70 4.36 -2.32
N LYS A 278 27.69 5.69 -2.31
CA LYS A 278 28.92 6.49 -2.21
C LYS A 278 28.69 7.78 -1.43
N VAL A 279 29.00 7.74 -0.13
CA VAL A 279 29.04 8.92 0.73
C VAL A 279 30.39 9.61 0.60
N VAL A 280 30.37 10.92 0.41
CA VAL A 280 31.56 11.76 0.31
C VAL A 280 31.48 12.87 1.35
N LEU A 281 32.51 12.96 2.21
CA LEU A 281 32.64 14.07 3.15
C LEU A 281 33.44 15.20 2.53
N ILE A 282 32.88 16.40 2.55
CA ILE A 282 33.47 17.60 1.95
C ILE A 282 33.67 18.62 3.05
N ARG A 283 34.88 19.17 3.12
CA ARG A 283 35.23 20.22 4.07
C ARG A 283 34.80 21.59 3.54
N SER A 284 34.45 22.52 4.41
CA SER A 284 34.06 23.89 4.01
C SER A 284 35.20 24.71 3.39
N ASN A 285 36.43 24.19 3.44
CA ASN A 285 37.56 24.72 2.67
C ASN A 285 37.50 24.33 1.18
N GLY A 286 36.66 23.37 0.78
CA GLY A 286 36.49 22.87 -0.59
C GLY A 286 37.17 21.53 -0.88
N GLU A 287 37.90 20.97 0.09
CA GLU A 287 38.61 19.69 -0.06
C GLU A 287 37.70 18.50 0.30
N GLN A 288 37.86 17.41 -0.46
CA GLN A 288 37.22 16.14 -0.14
C GLN A 288 38.10 15.35 0.84
N VAL A 289 37.49 14.76 1.87
CA VAL A 289 38.19 13.82 2.76
C VAL A 289 38.52 12.54 1.97
N PRO A 290 39.75 11.99 2.05
CA PRO A 290 40.08 10.74 1.39
C PRO A 290 39.11 9.62 1.78
N GLN A 291 38.61 8.88 0.78
CA GLN A 291 37.51 7.91 0.96
C GLN A 291 37.85 6.85 2.03
N ASN A 292 39.08 6.34 2.04
CA ASN A 292 39.53 5.36 3.02
C ASN A 292 39.49 5.90 4.46
N ILE A 293 39.70 7.21 4.66
CA ILE A 293 39.64 7.86 5.97
C ILE A 293 38.19 8.10 6.38
N SER A 294 37.35 8.61 5.47
CA SER A 294 35.92 8.80 5.76
C SER A 294 35.22 7.47 6.06
N ASP A 295 35.49 6.42 5.28
CA ASP A 295 34.89 5.10 5.48
C ASP A 295 35.27 4.50 6.83
N ARG A 296 36.52 4.71 7.28
CA ARG A 296 36.98 4.26 8.60
C ARG A 296 36.26 4.99 9.73
N MET A 297 36.15 6.32 9.68
CA MET A 297 35.42 7.09 10.69
C MET A 297 33.92 6.71 10.72
N MET A 298 33.27 6.61 9.55
CA MET A 298 31.87 6.17 9.45
C MET A 298 31.67 4.77 10.04
N LYS A 299 32.55 3.82 9.70
CA LYS A 299 32.49 2.44 10.23
C LYS A 299 32.61 2.39 11.75
N VAL A 300 33.54 3.17 12.33
CA VAL A 300 33.66 3.25 13.80
C VAL A 300 32.39 3.85 14.41
N GLY A 301 31.86 4.92 13.83
CA GLY A 301 30.60 5.52 14.27
C GLY A 301 29.44 4.52 14.26
N GLU A 302 29.25 3.79 13.16
CA GLU A 302 28.23 2.75 13.03
C GLU A 302 28.41 1.61 14.05
N GLN A 303 29.64 1.17 14.29
CA GLN A 303 29.94 0.13 15.27
C GLN A 303 29.57 0.55 16.71
N ILE A 304 29.84 1.81 17.06
CA ILE A 304 29.45 2.38 18.36
C ILE A 304 27.92 2.40 18.47
N MET A 305 27.22 2.86 17.43
CA MET A 305 25.76 2.94 17.43
C MET A 305 25.08 1.56 17.49
N LYS A 306 25.68 0.53 16.87
CA LYS A 306 25.19 -0.86 16.87
C LYS A 306 25.64 -1.67 18.09
N SER A 307 26.41 -1.07 19.00
CA SER A 307 26.93 -1.77 20.18
C SER A 307 25.81 -2.15 21.14
N LYS A 308 25.77 -3.43 21.58
CA LYS A 308 24.83 -3.88 22.61
C LYS A 308 25.01 -3.15 23.96
N ALA A 309 26.15 -2.51 24.18
CA ALA A 309 26.41 -1.75 25.39
C ALA A 309 25.57 -0.46 25.48
N ILE A 310 25.12 0.10 24.34
CA ILE A 310 24.40 1.37 24.29
C ILE A 310 23.10 1.33 25.11
N VAL A 311 22.41 0.17 25.11
CA VAL A 311 21.15 -0.07 25.84
C VAL A 311 21.33 0.03 27.36
N ARG A 312 22.55 -0.21 27.86
CA ARG A 312 22.86 -0.22 29.30
C ARG A 312 23.44 1.11 29.79
N PHE A 313 23.80 2.01 28.88
CA PHE A 313 24.41 3.28 29.25
C PHE A 313 23.38 4.23 29.85
N LYS A 314 23.73 4.79 31.02
CA LYS A 314 22.90 5.76 31.74
C LYS A 314 23.41 7.16 31.44
N GLY A 315 22.91 7.76 30.37
CA GLY A 315 23.26 9.09 29.94
C GLY A 315 22.70 9.40 28.56
N THR A 316 23.10 10.53 28.02
CA THR A 316 22.73 10.98 26.69
C THR A 316 23.48 10.20 25.60
N LEU A 317 22.92 10.22 24.39
CA LEU A 317 23.59 9.63 23.23
C LEU A 317 24.92 10.33 22.93
N GLY A 318 24.96 11.67 23.04
CA GLY A 318 26.18 12.44 22.83
C GLY A 318 27.31 12.08 23.80
N GLU A 319 27.02 11.93 25.09
CA GLU A 319 28.01 11.47 26.08
C GLU A 319 28.54 10.07 25.74
N TYR A 320 27.64 9.15 25.40
CA TYR A 320 28.01 7.79 25.05
C TYR A 320 28.92 7.74 23.81
N PHE A 321 28.52 8.46 22.77
CA PHE A 321 29.16 8.41 21.46
C PHE A 321 30.51 9.12 21.45
N VAL A 322 30.57 10.37 21.93
CA VAL A 322 31.79 11.20 21.84
C VAL A 322 32.96 10.54 22.57
N GLU A 323 32.74 10.07 23.80
CA GLU A 323 33.76 9.40 24.59
C GLU A 323 34.34 8.18 23.85
N ARG A 324 33.45 7.31 23.34
CA ARG A 324 33.86 6.07 22.67
C ARG A 324 34.51 6.34 21.33
N PHE A 325 33.98 7.28 20.56
CA PHE A 325 34.54 7.63 19.27
C PHE A 325 35.95 8.20 19.42
N LEU A 326 36.18 9.10 20.38
CA LEU A 326 37.53 9.63 20.65
C LEU A 326 38.50 8.54 21.12
N ASN A 327 38.04 7.60 21.96
CA ASN A 327 38.86 6.47 22.38
C ASN A 327 39.24 5.56 21.20
N GLU A 328 38.30 5.25 20.31
CA GLU A 328 38.54 4.45 19.11
C GLU A 328 39.41 5.20 18.08
N MET A 329 39.35 6.53 18.01
CA MET A 329 40.27 7.31 17.17
C MET A 329 41.69 7.39 17.78
N ASN A 330 41.85 7.12 19.07
CA ASN A 330 43.13 7.13 19.79
C ASN A 330 43.76 5.74 19.93
N VAL A 331 43.69 4.93 18.87
CA VAL A 331 44.37 3.62 18.76
C VAL A 331 45.38 3.66 17.60
N PRO A 332 46.46 2.86 17.64
CA PRO A 332 47.53 2.91 16.64
C PRO A 332 47.06 2.82 15.19
N GLU A 333 46.00 2.06 14.94
CA GLU A 333 45.39 1.89 13.62
C GLU A 333 44.82 3.20 13.07
N ASN A 334 44.49 4.18 13.91
CA ASN A 334 43.83 5.45 13.57
C ASN A 334 44.72 6.70 13.70
N TYR A 335 46.00 6.55 14.04
CA TYR A 335 46.93 7.68 14.18
C TYR A 335 47.25 8.43 12.87
N ASP A 336 46.90 7.87 11.72
CA ASP A 336 46.98 8.56 10.43
C ASP A 336 45.84 9.57 10.21
N ILE A 337 44.82 9.59 11.08
CA ILE A 337 43.70 10.52 11.04
C ILE A 337 43.99 11.72 11.94
N ASP A 338 44.08 12.91 11.35
CA ASP A 338 44.32 14.16 12.08
C ASP A 338 43.22 14.43 13.14
N GLU A 339 43.64 14.82 14.35
CA GLU A 339 42.73 15.08 15.47
C GLU A 339 41.73 16.19 15.13
N LYS A 340 42.13 17.24 14.40
CA LYS A 340 41.19 18.29 13.99
C LYS A 340 40.15 17.75 13.01
N LEU A 341 40.51 16.80 12.16
CA LEU A 341 39.56 16.12 11.28
C LEU A 341 38.55 15.29 12.08
N VAL A 342 39.00 14.59 13.13
CA VAL A 342 38.14 13.85 14.08
C VAL A 342 37.11 14.78 14.73
N GLN A 343 37.53 15.96 15.21
CA GLN A 343 36.61 16.94 15.81
C GLN A 343 35.56 17.44 14.82
N LYS A 344 35.95 17.70 13.56
CA LYS A 344 35.00 18.09 12.50
C LYS A 344 34.03 16.97 12.16
N PHE A 345 34.49 15.72 12.25
CA PHE A 345 33.64 14.56 12.02
C PHE A 345 32.57 14.44 13.10
N LEU A 346 32.91 14.71 14.37
CA LEU A 346 31.91 14.72 15.45
C LEU A 346 30.79 15.75 15.20
N VAL A 347 31.11 16.93 14.66
CA VAL A 347 30.10 17.95 14.29
C VAL A 347 29.20 17.45 13.16
N TYR A 348 29.79 16.88 12.10
CA TYR A 348 29.05 16.27 11.00
C TYR A 348 28.14 15.14 11.49
N PHE A 349 28.70 14.21 12.27
CA PHE A 349 27.99 13.02 12.75
C PHE A 349 26.89 13.39 13.76
N HIS A 350 27.08 14.43 14.57
CA HIS A 350 26.00 14.98 15.39
C HIS A 350 24.82 15.44 14.52
N ASN A 351 25.06 16.16 13.42
CA ASN A 351 24.00 16.56 12.49
C ASN A 351 23.36 15.38 11.76
N ASP A 352 24.14 14.34 11.42
CA ASP A 352 23.64 13.10 10.85
C ASP A 352 22.66 12.38 11.81
N LEU A 353 23.05 12.22 13.08
CA LEU A 353 22.17 11.60 14.08
C LEU A 353 20.95 12.47 14.44
N ARG A 354 21.07 13.80 14.41
CA ARG A 354 19.93 14.72 14.57
C ARG A 354 18.87 14.50 13.50
N GLU A 355 19.30 14.18 12.27
CA GLU A 355 18.42 13.84 11.16
C GLU A 355 17.75 12.48 11.35
N ILE A 356 18.55 11.43 11.58
CA ILE A 356 18.06 10.05 11.76
C ILE A 356 17.01 9.97 12.88
N PHE A 357 17.29 10.58 14.03
CA PHE A 357 16.40 10.50 15.19
C PHE A 357 15.38 11.63 15.29
N ALA A 358 15.40 12.61 14.37
CA ALA A 358 14.63 13.85 14.45
C ALA A 358 14.71 14.48 15.86
N ILE A 359 15.91 14.90 16.26
CA ILE A 359 16.17 15.55 17.55
C ILE A 359 16.90 16.87 17.34
N ASP A 360 16.73 17.81 18.27
CA ASP A 360 17.45 19.08 18.21
C ASP A 360 18.93 18.91 18.59
N SER A 361 19.25 17.94 19.44
CA SER A 361 20.62 17.59 19.84
C SER A 361 20.69 16.14 20.33
N TRP A 362 21.79 15.44 20.05
CA TRP A 362 22.06 14.11 20.62
C TRP A 362 22.21 14.10 22.16
N TYR A 363 22.27 15.28 22.79
CA TYR A 363 22.23 15.44 24.25
C TYR A 363 20.80 15.47 24.81
N GLU A 364 19.78 15.44 23.96
CA GLU A 364 18.36 15.35 24.36
C GLU A 364 17.77 13.94 24.24
N LEU A 365 18.51 13.05 23.59
CA LEU A 365 18.20 11.63 23.40
C LEU A 365 19.03 10.79 24.37
N THR A 366 18.42 9.80 25.02
CA THR A 366 19.19 8.83 25.81
C THR A 366 19.86 7.82 24.90
N ALA A 367 21.06 7.35 25.26
CA ALA A 367 21.74 6.29 24.53
C ALA A 367 20.88 5.01 24.46
N ALA A 368 20.24 4.64 25.56
CA ALA A 368 19.30 3.51 25.55
C ALA A 368 18.07 3.77 24.66
N GLY A 369 17.57 5.01 24.61
CA GLY A 369 16.43 5.40 23.80
C GLY A 369 16.71 5.34 22.29
N SER A 370 17.94 5.65 21.86
CA SER A 370 18.34 5.53 20.45
C SER A 370 18.34 4.07 19.96
N ALA A 371 18.52 3.11 20.86
CA ALA A 371 18.48 1.68 20.56
C ALA A 371 17.11 1.02 20.81
N ALA A 372 16.08 1.79 21.16
CA ALA A 372 14.72 1.27 21.31
C ALA A 372 14.05 0.99 19.96
N PHE A 373 14.50 1.65 18.90
CA PHE A 373 14.06 1.38 17.54
C PHE A 373 14.61 0.02 17.06
N LYS A 374 13.76 -0.77 16.41
CA LYS A 374 14.11 -2.07 15.86
C LYS A 374 14.21 -1.98 14.35
N GLU A 375 15.42 -2.12 13.83
CA GLU A 375 15.65 -2.21 12.39
C GLU A 375 15.00 -3.49 11.82
N CYS A 376 14.26 -3.34 10.72
CA CYS A 376 13.79 -4.46 9.92
C CYS A 376 14.98 -5.17 9.27
N GLU A 377 14.89 -6.46 8.95
CA GLU A 377 16.02 -7.16 8.33
C GLU A 377 16.04 -6.97 6.81
N GLY A 378 17.21 -7.20 6.19
CA GLY A 378 17.40 -7.07 4.73
C GLY A 378 17.90 -5.67 4.34
N TYR A 379 17.74 -5.31 3.07
CA TYR A 379 18.21 -4.03 2.55
C TYR A 379 17.43 -2.85 3.13
N GLN A 380 18.14 -1.85 3.67
CA GLN A 380 17.53 -0.75 4.44
C GLN A 380 17.10 0.45 3.59
N GLU A 381 17.57 0.61 2.36
CA GLU A 381 17.31 1.83 1.58
C GLU A 381 16.59 1.51 0.26
N LEU A 382 15.35 1.02 0.32
CA LEU A 382 14.60 0.67 -0.89
C LEU A 382 13.81 1.87 -1.43
N GLY A 383 14.02 2.21 -2.71
CA GLY A 383 13.33 3.27 -3.43
C GLY A 383 12.19 2.78 -4.34
N TRP A 384 11.30 3.68 -4.72
CA TRP A 384 10.04 3.39 -5.45
C TRP A 384 10.13 3.50 -6.98
N LYS A 385 11.29 3.21 -7.58
CA LYS A 385 11.47 3.22 -9.05
C LYS A 385 10.97 4.50 -9.76
N GLY A 386 11.06 5.65 -9.10
CA GLY A 386 10.59 6.94 -9.61
C GLY A 386 9.07 7.17 -9.56
N LYS A 387 8.30 6.31 -8.89
CA LYS A 387 6.84 6.46 -8.68
C LYS A 387 6.50 7.26 -7.41
N GLY A 388 7.45 7.32 -6.49
CA GLY A 388 7.34 7.98 -5.19
C GLY A 388 6.52 7.19 -4.17
N TYR A 389 6.58 7.63 -2.92
CA TYR A 389 6.06 6.89 -1.77
C TYR A 389 4.55 6.74 -1.75
N LYS A 390 3.79 7.61 -2.44
CA LYS A 390 2.32 7.49 -2.58
C LYS A 390 1.87 6.12 -3.08
N SER A 391 2.76 5.38 -3.75
CA SER A 391 2.52 4.01 -4.21
C SER A 391 2.05 3.11 -3.06
N VAL A 392 2.52 3.32 -1.82
CA VAL A 392 2.03 2.56 -0.66
C VAL A 392 0.56 2.83 -0.35
N LEU A 393 0.10 4.07 -0.53
CA LEU A 393 -1.32 4.42 -0.35
C LEU A 393 -2.17 3.76 -1.44
N GLU A 394 -1.67 3.75 -2.68
CA GLU A 394 -2.31 3.04 -3.80
C GLU A 394 -2.43 1.54 -3.48
N LEU A 395 -1.41 0.93 -2.86
CA LEU A 395 -1.45 -0.48 -2.42
C LEU A 395 -2.44 -0.74 -1.29
N LEU A 396 -2.44 0.09 -0.25
CA LEU A 396 -3.36 -0.02 0.90
C LEU A 396 -4.82 0.13 0.46
N MET A 397 -5.07 1.03 -0.48
CA MET A 397 -6.41 1.25 -1.05
C MET A 397 -6.76 0.24 -2.15
N ARG A 398 -5.90 -0.75 -2.42
CA ARG A 398 -6.08 -1.75 -3.50
C ARG A 398 -6.31 -1.13 -4.88
N ARG A 399 -5.66 -0.01 -5.15
CA ARG A 399 -5.75 0.76 -6.41
C ARG A 399 -4.58 0.53 -7.33
N HIS A 400 -3.52 -0.10 -6.84
CA HIS A 400 -2.37 -0.33 -7.68
C HIS A 400 -2.74 -1.38 -8.75
N PRO A 401 -2.54 -1.10 -10.05
CA PRO A 401 -2.98 -2.00 -11.12
C PRO A 401 -2.43 -3.43 -11.01
N ALA A 402 -1.25 -3.59 -10.41
CA ALA A 402 -0.61 -4.89 -10.22
C ALA A 402 -1.29 -5.79 -9.17
N GLN A 403 -2.20 -5.27 -8.32
CA GLN A 403 -2.91 -6.09 -7.33
C GLN A 403 -4.11 -6.84 -7.92
N ASN A 404 -4.67 -6.37 -9.05
CA ASN A 404 -5.89 -6.92 -9.65
C ASN A 404 -7.03 -7.12 -8.63
N ASP A 405 -7.15 -6.20 -7.68
CA ASP A 405 -8.12 -6.23 -6.58
C ASP A 405 -9.24 -5.20 -6.80
N VAL A 406 -10.34 -5.34 -6.04
CA VAL A 406 -11.39 -4.32 -5.96
C VAL A 406 -10.87 -3.13 -5.16
N PRO A 407 -10.82 -1.90 -5.73
CA PRO A 407 -10.37 -0.73 -5.02
C PRO A 407 -11.25 -0.40 -3.80
N ILE A 408 -10.60 -0.02 -2.69
CA ILE A 408 -11.27 0.51 -1.50
C ILE A 408 -11.55 2.00 -1.77
N PRO A 409 -12.82 2.44 -1.78
CA PRO A 409 -13.18 3.83 -2.09
C PRO A 409 -13.06 4.72 -0.86
N VAL A 410 -11.85 4.86 -0.30
CA VAL A 410 -11.57 5.58 0.96
C VAL A 410 -12.15 7.00 0.98
N GLU A 411 -12.17 7.71 -0.15
CA GLU A 411 -12.73 9.07 -0.26
C GLU A 411 -14.24 9.11 0.03
N LYS A 412 -14.98 8.03 -0.23
CA LYS A 412 -16.41 7.98 0.10
C LYS A 412 -16.65 8.05 1.62
N PHE A 413 -15.69 7.56 2.40
CA PHE A 413 -15.73 7.60 3.86
C PHE A 413 -14.99 8.83 4.42
N THR A 414 -14.29 9.60 3.59
CA THR A 414 -13.43 10.69 4.03
C THR A 414 -14.12 12.04 3.91
N LYS A 415 -14.21 12.77 5.03
CA LYS A 415 -14.63 14.16 5.09
C LYS A 415 -13.39 15.04 5.23
N PHE A 416 -13.08 15.79 4.16
CA PHE A 416 -11.91 16.67 4.10
C PHE A 416 -12.14 18.01 4.80
N ASN A 417 -11.05 18.69 5.13
CA ASN A 417 -11.01 19.95 5.87
C ASN A 417 -11.68 19.89 7.25
N LYS A 418 -11.68 18.70 7.88
CA LYS A 418 -12.27 18.44 9.20
C LYS A 418 -11.20 18.39 10.29
N PHE A 419 -10.78 19.58 10.75
CA PHE A 419 -9.88 19.67 11.90
C PHE A 419 -10.67 19.40 13.19
N VAL A 420 -10.41 18.27 13.84
CA VAL A 420 -11.07 17.88 15.10
C VAL A 420 -10.55 18.74 16.26
N THR A 421 -11.45 19.42 16.96
CA THR A 421 -11.14 20.29 18.10
C THR A 421 -11.50 19.69 19.44
N ASN A 422 -12.45 18.75 19.48
CA ASN A 422 -12.86 18.05 20.70
C ASN A 422 -13.43 16.66 20.37
N ILE A 423 -13.11 15.69 21.22
CA ILE A 423 -13.71 14.36 21.27
C ILE A 423 -14.31 14.21 22.67
N SER A 424 -15.63 14.28 22.72
CA SER A 424 -16.41 14.05 23.93
C SER A 424 -16.76 12.56 24.02
N TRP A 425 -16.32 11.92 25.10
CA TRP A 425 -16.55 10.51 25.38
C TRP A 425 -17.05 10.37 26.82
N TYR A 426 -18.01 9.51 27.10
CA TYR A 426 -18.57 9.35 28.44
C TYR A 426 -18.30 7.94 28.96
N ASN A 427 -18.21 7.81 30.28
CA ASN A 427 -17.96 6.51 30.91
C ASN A 427 -19.21 5.60 30.92
N GLY A 428 -20.41 6.09 30.60
CA GLY A 428 -21.64 5.30 30.63
C GLY A 428 -22.02 4.70 29.26
N PRO A 429 -22.79 3.59 29.24
CA PRO A 429 -23.14 2.84 28.02
C PRO A 429 -24.08 3.58 27.04
N ASP A 430 -24.88 4.53 27.54
CA ASP A 430 -26.04 5.06 26.81
C ASP A 430 -25.78 6.35 26.01
N ARG A 431 -24.54 6.84 25.91
CA ARG A 431 -24.21 8.04 25.12
C ARG A 431 -23.16 7.76 24.05
N PRO A 432 -23.42 8.14 22.78
CA PRO A 432 -22.42 8.06 21.73
C PRO A 432 -21.25 9.02 22.01
N LEU A 433 -20.06 8.67 21.52
CA LEU A 433 -18.96 9.63 21.45
C LEU A 433 -19.32 10.71 20.45
N VAL A 434 -18.96 11.96 20.74
CA VAL A 434 -19.19 13.10 19.84
C VAL A 434 -17.86 13.73 19.46
N VAL A 435 -17.54 13.72 18.17
CA VAL A 435 -16.36 14.36 17.60
C VAL A 435 -16.77 15.70 17.00
N THR A 436 -16.24 16.79 17.56
CA THR A 436 -16.50 18.17 17.12
C THR A 436 -15.35 18.68 16.27
N CYS A 437 -15.67 19.26 15.12
CA CYS A 437 -14.72 19.87 14.19
C CYS A 437 -14.68 21.40 14.36
N ALA A 438 -13.59 22.02 13.89
CA ALA A 438 -13.36 23.47 13.96
C ALA A 438 -14.41 24.30 13.20
N ASP A 439 -15.06 23.72 12.19
CA ASP A 439 -16.15 24.35 11.43
C ASP A 439 -17.53 24.17 12.09
N GLY A 440 -17.57 23.58 13.29
CA GLY A 440 -18.78 23.36 14.07
C GLY A 440 -19.51 22.04 13.77
N THR A 441 -19.06 21.24 12.79
CA THR A 441 -19.73 19.95 12.54
C THR A 441 -19.45 18.94 13.65
N GLN A 442 -20.46 18.12 13.95
CA GLN A 442 -20.40 17.08 14.96
C GLN A 442 -20.67 15.71 14.33
N HIS A 443 -19.97 14.70 14.84
CA HIS A 443 -20.00 13.33 14.34
C HIS A 443 -20.14 12.37 15.52
N GLU A 444 -21.17 11.53 15.50
CA GLU A 444 -21.39 10.52 16.52
C GLU A 444 -20.70 9.21 16.16
N ALA A 445 -20.10 8.54 17.14
CA ALA A 445 -19.43 7.27 16.93
C ALA A 445 -19.49 6.36 18.17
N ALA A 446 -19.42 5.06 17.93
CA ALA A 446 -19.26 4.05 18.99
C ALA A 446 -17.79 3.88 19.43
N HIS A 447 -16.85 4.16 18.52
CA HIS A 447 -15.41 4.03 18.68
C HIS A 447 -14.72 5.16 17.91
N VAL A 448 -13.61 5.70 18.42
CA VAL A 448 -12.79 6.67 17.69
C VAL A 448 -11.33 6.19 17.67
N ILE A 449 -10.75 6.02 16.47
CA ILE A 449 -9.32 5.82 16.29
C ILE A 449 -8.68 7.19 16.02
N VAL A 450 -7.84 7.65 16.96
CA VAL A 450 -7.09 8.89 16.84
C VAL A 450 -5.76 8.61 16.14
N THR A 451 -5.59 9.16 14.94
CA THR A 451 -4.36 9.06 14.13
C THR A 451 -3.64 10.40 13.96
N SER A 452 -4.12 11.46 14.63
CA SER A 452 -3.50 12.78 14.62
C SER A 452 -2.06 12.71 15.10
N SER A 453 -1.18 13.50 14.48
CA SER A 453 0.23 13.52 14.89
C SER A 453 0.36 13.88 16.38
N ILE A 454 1.34 13.26 17.04
CA ILE A 454 1.68 13.56 18.44
C ILE A 454 1.91 15.06 18.69
N GLY A 455 2.33 15.82 17.68
CA GLY A 455 2.50 17.27 17.77
C GLY A 455 1.18 18.02 17.90
N VAL A 456 0.17 17.63 17.11
CA VAL A 456 -1.21 18.14 17.23
C VAL A 456 -1.80 17.77 18.59
N LEU A 457 -1.56 16.52 19.04
CA LEU A 457 -2.01 16.06 20.36
C LEU A 457 -1.36 16.85 21.51
N LYS A 458 -0.07 17.16 21.41
CA LYS A 458 0.65 18.00 22.39
C LYS A 458 0.06 19.39 22.48
N GLU A 459 -0.17 20.04 21.33
CA GLU A 459 -0.70 21.40 21.26
C GLU A 459 -2.15 21.46 21.78
N ASN A 460 -2.96 20.45 21.50
CA ASN A 460 -4.41 20.46 21.79
C ASN A 460 -4.81 19.59 22.98
N LEU A 461 -3.86 19.04 23.76
CA LEU A 461 -4.15 18.08 24.84
C LEU A 461 -5.22 18.58 25.82
N ARG A 462 -5.21 19.88 26.12
CA ARG A 462 -6.13 20.50 27.08
C ARG A 462 -7.57 20.59 26.58
N THR A 463 -7.79 20.64 25.27
CA THR A 463 -9.10 20.95 24.66
C THR A 463 -9.66 19.79 23.84
N MET A 464 -8.79 18.93 23.29
CA MET A 464 -9.17 17.89 22.33
C MET A 464 -9.95 16.73 22.95
N PHE A 465 -9.93 16.53 24.27
CA PHE A 465 -10.58 15.39 24.93
C PHE A 465 -11.45 15.84 26.10
N THR A 466 -12.68 15.34 26.15
CA THR A 466 -13.62 15.59 27.24
C THR A 466 -14.32 14.28 27.64
N PRO A 467 -14.08 13.73 28.85
CA PRO A 467 -13.16 14.21 29.87
C PRO A 467 -11.69 14.08 29.41
N GLN A 468 -10.80 14.62 30.22
CA GLN A 468 -9.36 14.52 29.99
C GLN A 468 -8.91 13.06 29.95
N LEU A 469 -7.92 12.77 29.10
CA LEU A 469 -7.32 11.45 28.97
C LEU A 469 -6.71 10.97 30.30
N PRO A 470 -6.59 9.65 30.54
CA PRO A 470 -5.88 9.12 31.70
C PRO A 470 -4.46 9.67 31.84
N MET A 471 -3.99 9.84 33.08
CA MET A 471 -2.68 10.46 33.36
C MET A 471 -1.51 9.78 32.64
N ALA A 472 -1.53 8.46 32.49
CA ALA A 472 -0.50 7.72 31.74
C ALA A 472 -0.44 8.17 30.26
N LYS A 473 -1.59 8.41 29.63
CA LYS A 473 -1.69 8.90 28.25
C LYS A 473 -1.24 10.36 28.14
N GLN A 474 -1.65 11.22 29.08
CA GLN A 474 -1.19 12.60 29.12
C GLN A 474 0.33 12.70 29.27
N LYS A 475 0.93 11.85 30.12
CA LYS A 475 2.39 11.76 30.26
C LYS A 475 3.04 11.31 28.95
N ALA A 476 2.49 10.31 28.26
CA ALA A 476 3.00 9.87 26.97
C ALA A 476 2.99 10.99 25.93
N ILE A 477 1.85 11.69 25.79
CA ILE A 477 1.72 12.83 24.88
C ILE A 477 2.74 13.92 25.20
N LYS A 478 2.98 14.22 26.48
CA LYS A 478 3.97 15.22 26.90
C LYS A 478 5.41 14.73 26.70
N GLY A 479 5.70 13.47 27.00
CA GLY A 479 7.06 12.92 27.06
C GLY A 479 7.67 12.56 25.71
N ILE A 480 6.90 11.94 24.81
CA ILE A 480 7.38 11.56 23.47
C ILE A 480 7.91 12.79 22.75
N TYR A 481 9.12 12.73 22.23
CA TYR A 481 9.69 13.84 21.47
C TYR A 481 9.09 13.90 20.07
N LEU A 482 9.04 15.09 19.48
CA LEU A 482 8.68 15.27 18.08
C LEU A 482 9.63 16.29 17.47
N GLY A 483 10.48 15.83 16.56
CA GLY A 483 11.48 16.68 15.93
C GLY A 483 10.99 17.35 14.65
N THR A 484 11.91 18.11 14.07
CA THR A 484 11.76 18.75 12.77
C THR A 484 12.81 18.23 11.82
N VAL A 485 12.36 17.63 10.73
CA VAL A 485 13.18 17.21 9.60
C VAL A 485 12.42 17.54 8.33
N ASN A 486 13.00 18.40 7.52
CA ASN A 486 12.46 18.92 6.27
C ASN A 486 13.37 18.62 5.10
N LYS A 487 12.81 18.71 3.90
CA LYS A 487 13.55 18.59 2.65
C LYS A 487 13.50 19.90 1.89
N ILE A 488 14.62 20.26 1.28
CA ILE A 488 14.71 21.32 0.28
C ILE A 488 15.21 20.68 -1.01
N ILE A 489 14.33 20.57 -2.00
CA ILE A 489 14.61 19.93 -3.28
C ILE A 489 14.83 21.01 -4.32
N MET A 490 15.96 20.94 -5.02
CA MET A 490 16.40 21.92 -6.00
C MET A 490 16.66 21.25 -7.35
N GLU A 491 16.11 21.81 -8.43
CA GLU A 491 16.39 21.39 -9.80
C GLU A 491 17.43 22.30 -10.44
N PHE A 492 18.45 21.71 -11.05
CA PHE A 492 19.52 22.45 -11.73
C PHE A 492 19.55 22.13 -13.22
N GLY A 493 19.71 23.15 -14.07
CA GLY A 493 19.85 22.96 -15.51
C GLY A 493 21.20 22.32 -15.88
N LYS A 494 22.24 22.63 -15.10
CA LYS A 494 23.58 22.06 -15.24
C LYS A 494 24.04 21.50 -13.89
N PRO A 495 23.78 20.22 -13.60
CA PRO A 495 24.22 19.59 -12.35
C PRO A 495 25.75 19.57 -12.26
N PHE A 496 26.30 20.19 -11.21
CA PHE A 496 27.75 20.31 -11.01
C PHE A 496 28.39 19.05 -10.37
N TRP A 497 27.56 18.15 -9.87
CA TRP A 497 27.95 16.98 -9.07
C TRP A 497 27.97 15.65 -9.83
N LYS A 498 27.81 15.66 -11.17
CA LYS A 498 27.68 14.42 -11.97
C LYS A 498 28.83 13.43 -11.74
N SER A 499 30.05 13.93 -11.53
CA SER A 499 31.25 13.12 -11.27
C SER A 499 31.56 12.90 -9.79
N LEU A 500 30.73 13.40 -8.87
CA LEU A 500 30.91 13.27 -7.43
C LEU A 500 30.08 12.09 -6.90
N GLY A 501 30.33 11.65 -5.66
CA GLY A 501 29.52 10.62 -4.96
C GLY A 501 28.03 10.95 -4.89
N ASN A 502 27.22 10.12 -4.26
CA ASN A 502 25.75 10.26 -4.28
C ASN A 502 25.20 11.00 -3.04
N VAL A 503 25.93 10.96 -1.93
CA VAL A 503 25.69 11.76 -0.71
C VAL A 503 26.88 12.65 -0.42
N PHE A 504 26.61 13.89 -0.03
CA PHE A 504 27.60 14.90 0.33
C PHE A 504 27.41 15.34 1.78
N GLY A 505 28.26 14.83 2.66
CA GLY A 505 28.34 15.23 4.06
C GLY A 505 29.16 16.51 4.24
N LEU A 506 28.69 17.40 5.11
CA LEU A 506 29.25 18.74 5.29
C LEU A 506 30.12 18.81 6.55
N MET A 507 31.45 18.85 6.38
CA MET A 507 32.41 19.01 7.48
C MET A 507 32.91 20.45 7.56
N TRP A 508 32.52 21.18 8.60
CA TRP A 508 32.91 22.58 8.74
C TRP A 508 34.35 22.74 9.25
N GLU A 509 35.09 23.70 8.69
CA GLU A 509 36.22 24.30 9.41
C GLU A 509 35.70 25.13 10.59
N HIS A 510 36.49 25.20 11.66
CA HIS A 510 36.07 25.86 12.90
C HIS A 510 35.74 27.34 12.67
N GLU A 511 36.63 28.06 11.98
CA GLU A 511 36.46 29.49 11.69
C GLU A 511 35.27 29.74 10.75
N ASP A 512 35.03 28.83 9.81
CA ASP A 512 33.92 28.93 8.87
C ASP A 512 32.56 28.73 9.56
N LEU A 513 32.49 27.79 10.51
CA LEU A 513 31.30 27.53 11.32
C LEU A 513 30.98 28.71 12.25
N GLU A 514 32.00 29.24 12.92
CA GLU A 514 31.85 30.44 13.75
C GLU A 514 31.36 31.63 12.92
N GLN A 515 31.90 31.84 11.72
CA GLN A 515 31.41 32.89 10.82
C GLN A 515 29.96 32.65 10.37
N LEU A 516 29.58 31.40 10.08
CA LEU A 516 28.22 31.04 9.70
C LEU A 516 27.21 31.43 10.78
N ARG A 517 27.50 31.07 12.04
CA ARG A 517 26.63 31.32 13.20
C ARG A 517 26.32 32.79 13.44
N HIS A 518 27.25 33.66 13.08
CA HIS A 518 27.10 35.12 13.19
C HIS A 518 26.54 35.77 11.90
N SER A 519 26.23 34.98 10.87
CA SER A 519 25.70 35.46 9.60
C SER A 519 24.19 35.34 9.51
N LYS A 520 23.59 36.02 8.52
CA LYS A 520 22.16 35.83 8.20
C LYS A 520 21.80 34.42 7.72
N PHE A 521 22.80 33.59 7.40
CA PHE A 521 22.63 32.21 6.94
C PHE A 521 22.81 31.18 8.07
N ALA A 522 22.88 31.58 9.34
CA ALA A 522 23.10 30.68 10.48
C ALA A 522 22.20 29.43 10.48
N TRP A 523 20.93 29.56 10.05
CA TRP A 523 20.00 28.43 9.89
C TRP A 523 20.49 27.31 8.96
N THR A 524 21.46 27.59 8.08
CA THR A 524 22.03 26.57 7.20
C THR A 524 22.97 25.60 7.91
N GLU A 525 23.33 25.85 9.18
CA GLU A 525 24.01 24.86 10.04
C GLU A 525 23.17 23.58 10.23
N GLY A 526 21.84 23.72 10.16
CA GLY A 526 20.89 22.62 10.19
C GLY A 526 20.76 21.84 8.87
N VAL A 527 21.56 22.14 7.83
CA VAL A 527 21.68 21.25 6.66
C VAL A 527 22.62 20.11 7.01
N SER A 528 22.10 18.89 7.20
CA SER A 528 22.95 17.73 7.51
C SER A 528 23.77 17.28 6.30
N MET A 529 23.12 17.16 5.14
CA MET A 529 23.72 16.63 3.93
C MET A 529 22.96 17.03 2.66
N PHE A 530 23.61 16.86 1.52
CA PHE A 530 22.97 16.88 0.21
C PHE A 530 22.97 15.48 -0.43
N LEU A 531 21.88 15.09 -1.06
CA LEU A 531 21.76 13.80 -1.75
C LEU A 531 21.30 14.00 -3.19
N LYS A 532 21.79 13.16 -4.09
CA LYS A 532 21.17 12.97 -5.40
C LYS A 532 19.81 12.29 -5.22
N VAL A 533 18.89 12.54 -6.14
CA VAL A 533 17.57 11.90 -6.12
C VAL A 533 17.55 10.75 -7.13
N ASP A 534 17.09 9.58 -6.69
CA ASP A 534 17.02 8.37 -7.50
C ASP A 534 16.28 8.61 -8.81
N ARG A 535 16.92 8.23 -9.94
CA ARG A 535 16.41 8.38 -11.31
C ARG A 535 16.12 9.83 -11.72
N GLN A 536 16.60 10.82 -10.97
CA GLN A 536 16.39 12.24 -11.24
C GLN A 536 17.74 13.00 -11.26
N PRO A 537 18.53 12.91 -12.34
CA PRO A 537 19.93 13.34 -12.37
C PRO A 537 20.15 14.85 -12.17
N ASN A 538 19.08 15.64 -12.32
CA ASN A 538 19.10 17.09 -12.19
C ASN A 538 18.64 17.60 -10.81
N LEU A 539 18.23 16.70 -9.91
CA LEU A 539 17.73 17.06 -8.59
C LEU A 539 18.76 16.82 -7.50
N LEU A 540 18.88 17.79 -6.61
CA LEU A 540 19.61 17.70 -5.35
C LEU A 540 18.64 17.97 -4.21
N VAL A 541 18.66 17.13 -3.18
CA VAL A 541 17.86 17.33 -1.96
C VAL A 541 18.79 17.63 -0.79
N ALA A 542 18.47 18.68 -0.04
CA ALA A 542 19.09 19.00 1.24
C ALA A 542 18.13 18.58 2.37
N TRP A 543 18.67 17.90 3.38
CA TRP A 543 17.94 17.60 4.61
C TRP A 543 18.17 18.71 5.62
N MET A 544 17.09 19.17 6.24
CA MET A 544 17.06 20.36 7.09
C MET A 544 16.44 20.00 8.44
N ILE A 545 17.17 20.19 9.53
CA ILE A 545 16.82 19.57 10.82
C ILE A 545 16.74 20.57 11.96
N GLY A 546 16.11 20.15 13.05
CA GLY A 546 16.21 20.82 14.35
C GLY A 546 15.60 22.24 14.41
N PRO A 547 16.06 23.10 15.34
CA PRO A 547 15.58 24.47 15.48
C PRO A 547 15.85 25.31 14.23
N GLU A 548 16.96 25.06 13.54
CA GLU A 548 17.31 25.74 12.30
C GLU A 548 16.29 25.43 11.19
N GLY A 549 15.84 24.19 11.10
CA GLY A 549 14.76 23.81 10.20
C GLY A 549 13.45 24.53 10.50
N ARG A 550 13.10 24.68 11.78
CA ARG A 550 11.91 25.46 12.20
C ARG A 550 12.04 26.94 11.83
N GLN A 551 13.24 27.52 12.00
CA GLN A 551 13.53 28.88 11.57
C GLN A 551 13.38 29.00 10.05
N ALA A 552 13.95 28.06 9.29
CA ALA A 552 13.92 28.06 7.84
C ALA A 552 12.48 28.03 7.29
N GLU A 553 11.54 27.31 7.92
CA GLU A 553 10.13 27.28 7.49
C GLU A 553 9.47 28.67 7.45
N GLN A 554 9.92 29.60 8.30
CA GLN A 554 9.41 30.97 8.38
C GLN A 554 10.02 31.93 7.35
N LEU A 555 11.15 31.55 6.73
CA LEU A 555 11.84 32.40 5.77
C LEU A 555 11.14 32.37 4.40
N PRO A 556 11.18 33.46 3.61
CA PRO A 556 10.78 33.45 2.21
C PRO A 556 11.64 32.51 1.36
N ASP A 557 11.09 31.96 0.27
CA ASP A 557 11.80 31.01 -0.60
C ASP A 557 13.10 31.58 -1.19
N LYS A 558 13.14 32.90 -1.45
CA LYS A 558 14.36 33.57 -1.92
C LYS A 558 15.52 33.43 -0.94
N GLU A 559 15.29 33.65 0.36
CA GLU A 559 16.34 33.52 1.37
C GLU A 559 16.77 32.06 1.55
N ILE A 560 15.86 31.09 1.34
CA ILE A 560 16.22 29.67 1.30
C ILE A 560 17.16 29.37 0.16
N VAL A 561 16.83 29.81 -1.06
CA VAL A 561 17.71 29.60 -2.22
C VAL A 561 19.05 30.30 -2.01
N ASP A 562 19.07 31.52 -1.46
CA ASP A 562 20.31 32.24 -1.19
C ASP A 562 21.19 31.53 -0.15
N GLY A 563 20.61 30.98 0.92
CA GLY A 563 21.33 30.18 1.91
C GLY A 563 21.85 28.85 1.36
N MET A 564 21.05 28.14 0.55
CA MET A 564 21.52 26.92 -0.12
C MET A 564 22.66 27.24 -1.09
N MET A 565 22.56 28.32 -1.86
CA MET A 565 23.62 28.74 -2.77
C MET A 565 24.90 29.16 -2.01
N PHE A 566 24.76 29.76 -0.82
CA PHE A 566 25.90 30.03 0.06
C PHE A 566 26.61 28.73 0.44
N LEU A 567 25.88 27.72 0.96
CA LEU A 567 26.46 26.43 1.32
C LEU A 567 27.12 25.74 0.14
N LEU A 568 26.42 25.64 -0.99
CA LEU A 568 26.93 24.95 -2.17
C LEU A 568 28.22 25.62 -2.68
N LYS A 569 28.29 26.95 -2.70
CA LYS A 569 29.52 27.65 -3.08
C LYS A 569 30.63 27.50 -2.03
N LYS A 570 30.29 27.38 -0.74
CA LYS A 570 31.25 27.20 0.35
C LYS A 570 31.94 25.84 0.29
N PHE A 571 31.17 24.76 0.09
CA PHE A 571 31.69 23.39 0.09
C PHE A 571 32.19 22.94 -1.27
N PHE A 572 31.62 23.43 -2.37
CA PHE A 572 32.04 23.06 -3.73
C PHE A 572 32.84 24.17 -4.41
N LYS A 573 33.79 24.81 -3.70
CA LYS A 573 34.56 25.97 -4.21
C LYS A 573 35.23 25.75 -5.57
N ASN A 574 35.64 24.51 -5.82
CA ASN A 574 36.33 24.10 -7.05
C ASN A 574 35.37 23.76 -8.20
N LYS A 575 34.07 24.09 -8.07
CA LYS A 575 33.03 23.82 -9.05
C LYS A 575 32.26 25.11 -9.36
N VAL A 576 31.79 25.22 -10.60
CA VAL A 576 30.85 26.27 -11.00
C VAL A 576 29.45 25.85 -10.58
N VAL A 577 28.91 26.52 -9.56
CA VAL A 577 27.54 26.28 -9.04
C VAL A 577 26.60 27.38 -9.55
N GLU A 578 25.78 27.04 -10.54
CA GLU A 578 24.69 27.89 -11.03
C GLU A 578 23.50 27.88 -10.06
N ARG A 579 22.63 28.90 -10.11
CA ARG A 579 21.39 28.89 -9.30
C ARG A 579 20.44 27.79 -9.78
N PRO A 580 19.65 27.16 -8.89
CA PRO A 580 18.63 26.21 -9.30
C PRO A 580 17.55 26.90 -10.15
N ILE A 581 17.02 26.17 -11.12
CA ILE A 581 15.89 26.60 -11.98
C ILE A 581 14.63 26.78 -11.13
N ARG A 582 14.43 25.87 -10.17
CA ARG A 582 13.31 25.88 -9.24
C ARG A 582 13.65 25.14 -7.96
N MET A 583 12.89 25.44 -6.91
CA MET A 583 13.02 24.84 -5.58
C MET A 583 11.63 24.50 -5.04
N ILE A 584 11.52 23.40 -4.30
CA ILE A 584 10.38 23.09 -3.44
C ILE A 584 10.87 22.60 -2.08
N ARG A 585 10.06 22.78 -1.03
CA ARG A 585 10.43 22.36 0.32
C ARG A 585 9.22 21.90 1.14
N SER A 586 9.49 21.07 2.14
CA SER A 586 8.50 20.73 3.17
C SER A 586 8.50 21.74 4.32
N LYS A 587 7.39 21.81 5.06
CA LYS A 587 7.23 22.66 6.25
C LYS A 587 6.43 21.93 7.35
N TRP A 588 6.97 20.84 7.84
CA TRP A 588 6.22 19.93 8.71
C TRP A 588 5.92 20.50 10.11
N SER A 589 6.74 21.42 10.61
CA SER A 589 6.61 21.96 11.97
C SER A 589 5.63 23.12 12.09
N SER A 590 5.60 23.99 11.09
CA SER A 590 4.65 25.11 11.00
C SER A 590 3.27 24.65 10.50
N ASP A 591 3.18 23.51 9.81
CA ASP A 591 1.89 22.91 9.44
C ASP A 591 1.10 22.51 10.70
N LYS A 592 -0.02 23.19 10.92
CA LYS A 592 -0.91 22.98 12.06
C LYS A 592 -1.49 21.56 12.15
N ASN A 593 -1.47 20.80 11.07
CA ASN A 593 -2.00 19.43 11.03
C ASN A 593 -0.96 18.37 11.42
N PHE A 594 0.31 18.76 11.59
CA PHE A 594 1.41 17.84 11.90
C PHE A 594 2.27 18.30 13.08
N ARG A 595 2.63 19.59 13.15
CA ARG A 595 3.46 20.19 14.20
C ARG A 595 4.82 19.52 14.42
N GLY A 596 5.39 18.94 13.36
CA GLY A 596 6.69 18.28 13.35
C GLY A 596 6.75 17.14 12.34
N SER A 597 7.85 16.38 12.35
CA SER A 597 8.14 15.35 11.35
C SER A 597 7.91 13.93 11.85
N TYR A 598 8.68 13.45 12.82
CA TYR A 598 8.49 12.11 13.39
C TYR A 598 8.99 12.03 14.82
N SER A 599 8.45 11.06 15.55
CA SER A 599 8.66 10.94 16.98
C SER A 599 9.94 10.20 17.36
N SER A 600 10.42 10.48 18.57
CA SER A 600 11.58 9.82 19.18
C SER A 600 11.44 9.79 20.70
N ARG A 601 12.36 9.09 21.39
CA ARG A 601 12.40 9.00 22.85
C ARG A 601 13.32 10.06 23.45
N SER A 602 12.80 11.01 24.22
CA SER A 602 13.65 12.02 24.87
C SER A 602 14.06 11.62 26.29
N LEU A 603 14.99 12.39 26.87
CA LEU A 603 15.19 12.44 28.32
C LEU A 603 13.88 12.67 29.09
N THR A 604 12.94 13.46 28.54
CA THR A 604 11.62 13.70 29.14
C THR A 604 10.77 12.44 29.15
N THR A 605 10.83 11.62 28.10
CA THR A 605 10.17 10.31 28.05
C THR A 605 10.59 9.43 29.23
N GLU A 606 11.90 9.36 29.49
CA GLU A 606 12.46 8.57 30.60
C GLU A 606 12.10 9.14 31.97
N ALA A 607 12.23 10.46 32.16
CA ALA A 607 11.90 11.14 33.41
C ALA A 607 10.42 10.94 33.80
N LEU A 608 9.51 10.92 32.81
CA LEU A 608 8.09 10.69 33.03
C LEU A 608 7.72 9.20 33.14
N LYS A 609 8.67 8.28 32.93
CA LYS A 609 8.47 6.82 32.88
C LYS A 609 7.32 6.45 31.93
N THR A 610 7.41 6.94 30.70
CA THR A 610 6.37 6.81 29.69
C THR A 610 6.98 6.45 28.33
N GLY A 611 6.16 6.36 27.27
CA GLY A 611 6.66 5.96 25.95
C GLY A 611 5.54 5.69 24.96
N HIS A 612 5.94 5.18 23.79
CA HIS A 612 5.05 4.77 22.71
C HIS A 612 4.11 3.63 23.13
N ASP A 613 4.56 2.74 24.03
CA ASP A 613 3.76 1.68 24.64
C ASP A 613 2.53 2.25 25.37
N LYS A 614 2.73 3.28 26.21
CA LYS A 614 1.66 3.98 26.92
C LYS A 614 0.79 4.78 25.95
N MET A 615 1.36 5.25 24.85
CA MET A 615 0.62 5.93 23.78
C MET A 615 -0.27 4.97 22.98
N ALA A 616 0.04 3.67 22.91
CA ALA A 616 -0.74 2.65 22.21
C ALA A 616 -1.94 2.09 23.02
N VAL A 617 -1.99 2.29 24.34
CA VAL A 617 -3.06 1.72 25.18
C VAL A 617 -4.43 2.37 24.88
N PRO A 618 -5.50 1.61 24.58
CA PRO A 618 -6.80 2.20 24.30
C PRO A 618 -7.45 2.71 25.60
N VAL A 619 -8.32 3.72 25.49
CA VAL A 619 -9.20 4.15 26.59
C VAL A 619 -10.48 3.33 26.50
N LYS A 620 -10.92 2.78 27.63
CA LYS A 620 -12.15 1.98 27.75
C LYS A 620 -13.18 2.69 28.62
N ASN A 621 -14.47 2.47 28.37
CA ASN A 621 -15.55 2.93 29.25
C ASN A 621 -15.70 2.00 30.48
N SER A 622 -16.74 2.20 31.32
CA SER A 622 -16.98 1.38 32.51
C SER A 622 -17.18 -0.11 32.22
N ASP A 623 -17.68 -0.44 31.03
CA ASP A 623 -18.07 -1.79 30.64
C ASP A 623 -16.93 -2.51 29.90
N GLY A 624 -15.74 -1.90 29.88
CA GLY A 624 -14.57 -2.46 29.20
C GLY A 624 -14.56 -2.26 27.69
N LYS A 625 -15.57 -1.59 27.11
CA LYS A 625 -15.63 -1.26 25.68
C LYS A 625 -14.51 -0.27 25.32
N PRO A 626 -13.66 -0.56 24.33
CA PRO A 626 -12.66 0.41 23.86
C PRO A 626 -13.39 1.59 23.20
N VAL A 627 -13.22 2.81 23.69
CA VAL A 627 -13.91 4.01 23.17
C VAL A 627 -12.97 4.93 22.40
N LEU A 628 -11.71 5.07 22.85
CA LEU A 628 -10.67 5.80 22.13
C LEU A 628 -9.46 4.90 21.90
N MET A 629 -9.10 4.72 20.64
CA MET A 629 -7.88 4.04 20.21
C MET A 629 -6.90 5.04 19.63
N PHE A 630 -5.62 4.68 19.62
CA PHE A 630 -4.55 5.55 19.15
C PHE A 630 -3.66 4.77 18.18
N ALA A 631 -3.62 5.23 16.94
CA ALA A 631 -2.76 4.70 15.89
C ALA A 631 -1.88 5.82 15.32
N GLY A 632 -0.93 5.45 14.46
CA GLY A 632 0.11 6.31 13.92
C GLY A 632 1.48 5.99 14.50
N GLU A 633 2.53 6.51 13.86
CA GLU A 633 3.93 6.17 14.15
C GLU A 633 4.31 6.31 15.63
N ALA A 634 3.80 7.34 16.31
CA ALA A 634 4.09 7.59 17.73
C ALA A 634 3.45 6.59 18.71
N THR A 635 2.71 5.61 18.21
CA THR A 635 2.07 4.52 18.97
C THR A 635 2.76 3.17 18.72
N SER A 636 3.85 3.14 17.96
CA SER A 636 4.66 1.94 17.74
C SER A 636 5.84 1.95 18.70
N GLU A 637 5.97 0.93 19.54
CA GLU A 637 7.10 0.82 20.46
C GLU A 637 8.41 0.49 19.74
N GLU A 638 8.35 -0.43 18.77
CA GLU A 638 9.53 -0.92 18.05
C GLU A 638 9.83 -0.11 16.77
N TYR A 639 8.81 0.48 16.14
CA TYR A 639 8.92 1.08 14.79
C TYR A 639 8.42 2.54 14.73
N PHE A 640 8.63 3.32 15.79
CA PHE A 640 8.28 4.75 15.81
C PHE A 640 9.01 5.52 14.70
N GLY A 641 8.42 6.64 14.27
CA GLY A 641 8.93 7.50 13.20
C GLY A 641 8.85 6.95 11.78
N THR A 642 8.23 5.78 11.56
CA THR A 642 8.20 5.12 10.25
C THR A 642 6.79 4.95 9.68
N VAL A 643 6.72 4.78 8.35
CA VAL A 643 5.45 4.48 7.66
C VAL A 643 4.96 3.06 7.98
N HIS A 644 5.84 2.07 8.04
CA HIS A 644 5.45 0.69 8.36
C HIS A 644 4.93 0.58 9.81
N GLY A 645 5.54 1.29 10.77
CA GLY A 645 5.01 1.40 12.12
C GLY A 645 3.62 2.07 12.18
N ALA A 646 3.41 3.11 11.38
CA ALA A 646 2.10 3.76 11.27
C ALA A 646 1.03 2.81 10.69
N ILE A 647 1.32 2.10 9.60
CA ILE A 647 0.40 1.13 9.00
C ILE A 647 0.06 0.01 9.98
N ALA A 648 1.07 -0.63 10.56
CA ALA A 648 0.89 -1.72 11.51
C ALA A 648 0.07 -1.29 12.74
N SER A 649 0.29 -0.07 13.24
CA SER A 649 -0.53 0.47 14.33
C SER A 649 -1.99 0.72 13.93
N GLY A 650 -2.24 1.08 12.66
CA GLY A 650 -3.59 1.24 12.13
C GLY A 650 -4.34 -0.09 12.08
N TRP A 651 -3.69 -1.15 11.60
CA TRP A 651 -4.23 -2.52 11.64
C TRP A 651 -4.49 -2.97 13.07
N ARG A 652 -3.51 -2.79 13.98
CA ARG A 652 -3.67 -3.11 15.40
C ARG A 652 -4.91 -2.48 16.04
N GLU A 653 -5.21 -1.21 15.77
CA GLU A 653 -6.41 -0.58 16.35
C GLU A 653 -7.71 -0.99 15.64
N ALA A 654 -7.66 -1.34 14.36
CA ALA A 654 -8.82 -1.91 13.66
C ALA A 654 -9.14 -3.30 14.21
N ASP A 655 -8.13 -4.17 14.35
CA ASP A 655 -8.27 -5.53 14.86
C ASP A 655 -8.84 -5.52 16.28
N ARG A 656 -8.42 -4.59 17.15
CA ARG A 656 -9.01 -4.41 18.49
C ARG A 656 -10.52 -4.13 18.49
N ILE A 657 -11.04 -3.44 17.48
CA ILE A 657 -12.49 -3.23 17.34
C ILE A 657 -13.15 -4.53 16.91
N VAL A 658 -12.56 -5.20 15.91
CA VAL A 658 -13.07 -6.46 15.37
C VAL A 658 -13.15 -7.50 16.47
N GLU A 659 -12.06 -7.73 17.20
CA GLU A 659 -11.96 -8.65 18.34
C GLU A 659 -13.03 -8.35 19.40
N TYR A 660 -13.25 -7.07 19.74
CA TYR A 660 -14.27 -6.68 20.73
C TYR A 660 -15.71 -7.05 20.33
N TYR A 661 -16.01 -7.14 19.03
CA TYR A 661 -17.34 -7.51 18.54
C TYR A 661 -17.46 -9.00 18.18
N GLU A 662 -16.34 -9.72 18.11
CA GLU A 662 -16.29 -11.16 17.94
C GLU A 662 -16.37 -11.92 19.27
N GLU A 663 -15.93 -11.30 20.37
CA GLU A 663 -16.16 -11.72 21.78
C GLU A 663 -17.60 -11.45 22.25
#